data_AF-A0A4Y9ZQ39-F1
#
_entry.id   AF-A0A4Y9ZQ39-F1
#
_cell.length_a   1.000
_cell.length_b   1.000
_cell.length_c   1.000
_cell.angle_alpha   90.00
_cell.angle_beta   90.00
_cell.angle_gamma   90.00
#
_symmetry.space_group_name_H-M   'P 1'
#
loop_
_entity.id
_entity.type
_entity.pdbx_description
1 polymer ?
#
loop_
_entity_poly.entity_id
_entity_poly.type
_entity_poly.pdbx_seq_one_letter_code
_entity_poly.pdbx_strand_id
1 'polypeptide(L)'
;MKGRASSTSHLMPQAKWTEVRSVICTKRIAILAIQETHLTTLAAADIGHFFRKQLLIHNSPDTDRLGASADIAFVLNKDIINTNDLTIMDLIPGQATMLTIQWHDSSRISVLNIYTPNDAKAHPKFWLDIETAHAATFLPQPNFLLGDFNLVEDAIDRAPAHVDDKATVKALVDFRTPLHLQDTWRHTHPDTKLFTFRGHHGSNYTKSRIDRIYTTALQAENVFEWDSGHSSVPTDHSIISVRYAPHDAPKAGKGRWTMPIYITHNEKFMRQIAGHGKTLAHDLDNAVGQCTDAMNPQILWAKFKDKLKQVIRDHTHQDLGKMQMKINQLQRDADDLTVCPTFTSSPDLCKQEQFLTTEIQHLENKCHANARNTAQAKYHLQGEEINKYWTGLNKVKKHRDIIKRLRICDLNNPDAPLRYEKSSKHMAALAGIYHNDLQTQGCDESRTPAETQQNNHNVINSIPASQRLPDNANTHLGQLITELDMEQALHTAKNGTTIGVDGCPYELWKQFQEISTKAVKAGELAFHVIKMLTMMFNDIQLHGVTASTNFSMGWMCPIYKKKDKSDIANYRPITLLNTDYKLFTKALVMQLVHTIHPMIHLNQAGFIPGRSIFDQTCLAQAMINFAEAMDENGVIVALDQEKAYDKVDHAYLWQTLKRYNLPDEFIRTVCSLYETAYTKSCHQWLLQPALPRHLRCPAG
;
A
#
# COMPACT_ATOMS: atom_id res chain seq x y z
N MET A 1 -2.57 11.17 27.54
CA MET A 1 -3.89 10.86 26.94
C MET A 1 -5.00 10.50 27.97
N LYS A 2 -5.08 11.24 29.10
CA LYS A 2 -6.31 11.87 29.63
C LYS A 2 -5.95 13.18 30.34
N GLY A 3 -5.91 14.26 29.57
CA GLY A 3 -5.94 15.62 30.10
C GLY A 3 -7.15 15.89 30.99
N ARG A 4 -7.06 16.88 31.88
CA ARG A 4 -8.18 17.31 32.76
C ARG A 4 -9.47 17.67 32.00
N ALA A 5 -9.39 17.93 30.69
CA ALA A 5 -10.53 18.19 29.80
C ALA A 5 -11.28 16.91 29.32
N SER A 6 -10.75 15.70 29.57
CA SER A 6 -11.31 14.42 29.10
C SER A 6 -12.37 13.80 30.03
N SER A 7 -12.75 14.45 31.13
CA SER A 7 -13.72 13.88 32.09
C SER A 7 -15.13 13.67 31.52
N THR A 8 -15.39 14.09 30.28
CA THR A 8 -16.72 14.09 29.65
C THR A 8 -16.93 13.03 28.56
N SER A 9 -15.93 12.25 28.13
CA SER A 9 -16.11 11.22 27.10
C SER A 9 -15.87 9.79 27.60
N HIS A 10 -16.98 9.07 27.87
CA HIS A 10 -16.98 7.62 28.09
C HIS A 10 -16.80 6.87 26.75
N LEU A 11 -15.63 6.98 26.13
CA LEU A 11 -15.26 6.12 25.00
C LEU A 11 -14.73 4.78 25.52
N MET A 12 -15.32 3.67 25.05
CA MET A 12 -14.82 2.32 25.34
C MET A 12 -13.35 2.20 24.88
N PRO A 13 -12.47 1.46 25.60
CA PRO A 13 -11.04 1.35 25.27
C PRO A 13 -10.78 0.93 23.80
N GLN A 14 -11.60 0.04 23.24
CA GLN A 14 -11.47 -0.37 21.83
C GLN A 14 -11.76 0.76 20.82
N ALA A 15 -12.67 1.69 21.15
CA ALA A 15 -12.96 2.84 20.28
C ALA A 15 -11.76 3.79 20.21
N LYS A 16 -11.16 4.12 21.36
CA LYS A 16 -9.93 4.93 21.46
C LYS A 16 -8.78 4.32 20.65
N TRP A 17 -8.56 3.02 20.75
CA TRP A 17 -7.46 2.36 20.04
C TRP A 17 -7.73 2.17 18.54
N THR A 18 -8.99 2.18 18.12
CA THR A 18 -9.36 2.28 16.69
C THR A 18 -8.97 3.64 16.12
N GLU A 19 -9.08 4.72 16.90
CA GLU A 19 -8.60 6.05 16.52
C GLU A 19 -7.07 6.10 16.46
N VAL A 20 -6.36 5.55 17.45
CA VAL A 20 -4.88 5.42 17.42
C VAL A 20 -4.43 4.69 16.15
N ARG A 21 -5.11 3.58 15.79
CA ARG A 21 -4.87 2.88 14.52
C ARG A 21 -5.13 3.77 13.31
N SER A 22 -6.18 4.58 13.33
CA SER A 22 -6.48 5.51 12.24
C SER A 22 -5.35 6.52 12.05
N VAL A 23 -4.84 7.10 13.15
CA VAL A 23 -3.73 8.06 13.12
C VAL A 23 -2.47 7.42 12.55
N ILE A 24 -2.03 6.28 13.08
CA ILE A 24 -0.78 5.63 12.67
C ILE A 24 -0.82 5.21 11.18
N CYS A 25 -1.99 4.78 10.69
CA CYS A 25 -2.18 4.40 9.28
C CYS A 25 -2.26 5.62 8.36
N THR A 26 -3.03 6.64 8.74
CA THR A 26 -3.31 7.84 7.91
C THR A 26 -2.08 8.72 7.80
N LYS A 27 -1.42 9.01 8.94
CA LYS A 27 -0.17 9.78 8.99
C LYS A 27 1.06 8.94 8.60
N ARG A 28 0.88 7.65 8.31
CA ARG A 28 1.95 6.69 7.97
C ARG A 28 3.12 6.70 8.97
N ILE A 29 2.78 6.73 10.26
CA ILE A 29 3.76 6.72 11.35
C ILE A 29 4.30 5.28 11.50
N ALA A 30 5.62 5.15 11.55
CA ALA A 30 6.30 3.85 11.69
C ALA A 30 6.37 3.39 13.15
N ILE A 31 6.79 4.29 14.04
CA ILE A 31 6.90 4.11 15.49
C ILE A 31 6.10 5.24 16.12
N LEU A 32 5.10 4.89 16.92
CA LEU A 32 4.34 5.84 17.72
C LEU A 32 4.59 5.54 19.19
N ALA A 33 5.08 6.53 19.93
CA ALA A 33 5.17 6.49 21.38
C ALA A 33 3.96 7.20 21.98
N ILE A 34 3.39 6.60 23.01
CA ILE A 34 2.18 7.07 23.67
C ILE A 34 2.43 7.13 25.17
N GLN A 35 1.94 8.19 25.82
CA GLN A 35 1.94 8.37 27.26
C GLN A 35 0.50 8.49 27.78
N GLU A 36 0.32 8.13 29.06
CA GLU A 36 -0.97 7.99 29.74
C GLU A 36 -1.96 7.12 28.93
N THR A 37 -1.58 5.87 28.66
CA THR A 37 -2.45 4.94 27.93
C THR A 37 -3.68 4.57 28.76
N HIS A 38 -3.52 4.49 30.10
CA HIS A 38 -4.50 4.03 31.08
C HIS A 38 -5.04 2.64 30.75
N LEU A 39 -4.15 1.74 30.32
CA LEU A 39 -4.53 0.39 29.93
C LEU A 39 -4.27 -0.57 31.09
N THR A 40 -5.34 -1.26 31.49
CA THR A 40 -5.16 -2.47 32.31
C THR A 40 -4.43 -3.54 31.50
N THR A 41 -3.70 -4.42 32.17
CA THR A 41 -2.94 -5.51 31.53
C THR A 41 -3.84 -6.37 30.63
N LEU A 42 -5.07 -6.66 31.07
CA LEU A 42 -6.07 -7.39 30.28
C LEU A 42 -6.49 -6.60 29.02
N ALA A 43 -6.82 -5.32 29.16
CA ALA A 43 -7.20 -4.50 28.02
C ALA A 43 -6.06 -4.33 27.00
N ALA A 44 -4.82 -4.19 27.47
CA ALA A 44 -3.64 -4.14 26.62
C ALA A 44 -3.45 -5.45 25.82
N ALA A 45 -3.66 -6.60 26.46
CA ALA A 45 -3.60 -7.91 25.79
C ALA A 45 -4.71 -8.04 24.73
N ASP A 46 -5.94 -7.64 25.04
CA ASP A 46 -7.07 -7.69 24.10
C ASP A 46 -6.86 -6.79 22.89
N ILE A 47 -6.41 -5.54 23.12
CA ILE A 47 -6.10 -4.57 22.06
C ILE A 47 -4.92 -5.07 21.22
N GLY A 48 -3.86 -5.54 21.87
CA GLY A 48 -2.71 -6.15 21.22
C GLY A 48 -3.13 -7.32 20.34
N HIS A 49 -3.98 -8.20 20.84
CA HIS A 49 -4.55 -9.33 20.10
C HIS A 49 -5.39 -8.85 18.91
N PHE A 50 -6.25 -7.86 19.10
CA PHE A 50 -7.14 -7.32 18.07
C PHE A 50 -6.37 -6.70 16.91
N PHE A 51 -5.31 -5.92 17.20
CA PHE A 51 -4.51 -5.23 16.17
C PHE A 51 -3.23 -5.98 15.74
N ARG A 52 -2.94 -7.16 16.29
CA ARG A 52 -1.65 -7.90 16.17
C ARG A 52 -1.08 -8.07 14.76
N LYS A 53 -1.91 -7.96 13.73
CA LYS A 53 -1.50 -8.17 12.32
C LYS A 53 -1.01 -6.93 11.62
N GLN A 54 -1.44 -5.76 12.10
CA GLN A 54 -1.04 -4.46 11.55
C GLN A 54 -0.13 -3.74 12.52
N LEU A 55 -0.37 -3.89 13.82
CA LEU A 55 0.35 -3.20 14.87
C LEU A 55 1.05 -4.20 15.78
N LEU A 56 2.23 -3.83 16.28
CA LEU A 56 2.79 -4.38 17.50
C LEU A 56 2.59 -3.33 18.58
N ILE A 57 1.92 -3.71 19.67
CA ILE A 57 1.66 -2.80 20.80
C ILE A 57 2.37 -3.38 22.01
N HIS A 58 3.33 -2.62 22.54
CA HIS A 58 3.96 -2.90 23.83
C HIS A 58 3.49 -1.84 24.81
N ASN A 59 2.79 -2.26 25.86
CA ASN A 59 2.30 -1.37 26.92
C ASN A 59 3.09 -1.65 28.20
N SER A 60 3.70 -0.61 28.76
CA SER A 60 4.36 -0.63 30.05
C SER A 60 3.42 0.01 31.09
N PRO A 61 2.78 -0.79 31.96
CA PRO A 61 1.91 -0.25 33.00
C PRO A 61 2.73 0.22 34.21
N ASP A 62 2.21 1.22 34.93
CA ASP A 62 2.68 1.59 36.26
C ASP A 62 2.35 0.45 37.26
N THR A 63 3.40 -0.15 37.84
CA THR A 63 3.29 -1.28 38.77
C THR A 63 2.76 -0.88 40.15
N ASP A 64 2.98 0.37 40.56
CA ASP A 64 2.60 0.87 41.89
C ASP A 64 1.17 1.40 41.90
N ARG A 65 0.64 1.78 40.73
CA ARG A 65 -0.74 2.27 40.57
C ARG A 65 -1.40 1.71 39.31
N LEU A 66 -1.91 0.48 39.40
CA LEU A 66 -2.63 -0.19 38.30
C LEU A 66 -3.77 0.70 37.75
N GLY A 67 -3.66 1.10 36.48
CA GLY A 67 -4.64 1.95 35.78
C GLY A 67 -4.49 3.46 36.01
N ALA A 68 -3.39 3.91 36.62
CA ALA A 68 -3.09 5.32 36.83
C ALA A 68 -2.52 6.02 35.59
N SER A 69 -2.27 7.32 35.74
CA SER A 69 -1.93 8.26 34.66
C SER A 69 -0.59 8.06 33.97
N ALA A 70 0.30 7.22 34.50
CA ALA A 70 1.66 7.18 34.00
C ALA A 70 1.87 6.25 32.79
N ASP A 71 1.05 5.20 32.61
CA ASP A 71 1.27 4.13 31.61
C ASP A 71 1.77 4.62 30.23
N ILE A 72 2.85 4.03 29.72
CA ILE A 72 3.41 4.36 28.39
C ILE A 72 3.34 3.16 27.44
N ALA A 73 3.33 3.43 26.14
CA ALA A 73 3.36 2.38 25.13
C ALA A 73 4.15 2.74 23.88
N PHE A 74 4.69 1.71 23.23
CA PHE A 74 5.10 1.74 21.83
C PHE A 74 4.06 1.06 20.95
N VAL A 75 3.72 1.71 19.84
CA VAL A 75 2.86 1.18 18.78
C VAL A 75 3.64 1.20 17.47
N LEU A 76 3.99 0.00 16.97
CA LEU A 76 4.80 -0.18 15.76
C LEU A 76 3.92 -0.59 14.57
N ASN A 77 4.09 0.08 13.45
CA ASN A 77 3.32 -0.17 12.24
C ASN A 77 3.98 -1.23 11.33
N LYS A 78 3.47 -2.46 11.37
CA LYS A 78 3.96 -3.60 10.58
C LYS A 78 3.78 -3.43 9.07
N ASP A 79 2.92 -2.51 8.63
CA ASP A 79 2.77 -2.18 7.20
C ASP A 79 3.95 -1.34 6.67
N ILE A 80 4.76 -0.76 7.57
CA ILE A 80 5.88 0.14 7.23
C ILE A 80 7.23 -0.47 7.63
N ILE A 81 7.34 -1.05 8.82
CA ILE A 81 8.60 -1.54 9.39
C ILE A 81 8.56 -3.04 9.70
N ASN A 82 9.73 -3.67 9.67
CA ASN A 82 9.91 -5.06 10.07
C ASN A 82 10.03 -5.15 11.61
N THR A 83 9.13 -5.88 12.26
CA THR A 83 9.13 -6.04 13.72
C THR A 83 9.69 -7.38 14.19
N ASN A 84 10.43 -8.11 13.34
CA ASN A 84 10.95 -9.43 13.68
C ASN A 84 12.26 -9.38 14.49
N ASP A 85 13.08 -8.34 14.30
CA ASP A 85 14.35 -8.16 15.00
C ASP A 85 14.31 -6.82 15.76
N LEU A 86 13.74 -6.88 16.96
CA LEU A 86 13.64 -5.76 17.87
C LEU A 86 13.74 -6.22 19.32
N THR A 87 14.05 -5.29 20.20
CA THR A 87 14.03 -5.45 21.65
C THR A 87 13.25 -4.28 22.24
N ILE A 88 12.27 -4.56 23.08
CA ILE A 88 11.57 -3.55 23.87
C ILE A 88 11.75 -3.91 25.33
N MET A 89 12.24 -2.98 26.14
CA MET A 89 12.51 -3.19 27.56
C MET A 89 12.03 -1.98 28.36
N ASP A 90 11.28 -2.26 29.41
CA ASP A 90 10.85 -1.24 30.36
C ASP A 90 11.99 -1.01 31.37
N LEU A 91 12.59 0.19 31.32
CA LEU A 91 13.63 0.60 32.27
C LEU A 91 13.00 1.01 33.60
N ILE A 92 11.89 1.76 33.52
CA ILE A 92 11.05 2.12 34.64
C ILE A 92 9.61 1.82 34.21
N PRO A 93 8.93 0.82 34.80
CA PRO A 93 7.56 0.47 34.45
C PRO A 93 6.64 1.70 34.47
N GLY A 94 5.91 1.90 33.38
CA GLY A 94 4.99 3.02 33.23
C GLY A 94 5.63 4.40 33.02
N GLN A 95 6.96 4.55 32.97
CA GLN A 95 7.58 5.88 32.80
C GLN A 95 8.76 5.94 31.84
N ALA A 96 9.47 4.82 31.62
CA ALA A 96 10.59 4.78 30.67
C ALA A 96 10.70 3.41 30.00
N THR A 97 10.54 3.38 28.68
CA THR A 97 10.68 2.16 27.86
C THR A 97 11.66 2.41 26.71
N MET A 98 12.63 1.51 26.56
CA MET A 98 13.59 1.51 25.45
C MET A 98 13.13 0.56 24.34
N LEU A 99 13.14 1.05 23.10
CA LEU A 99 12.99 0.27 21.88
C LEU A 99 14.29 0.29 21.09
N THR A 100 14.88 -0.88 20.83
CA THR A 100 15.96 -1.05 19.86
C THR A 100 15.44 -1.87 18.69
N ILE A 101 15.60 -1.37 17.47
CA ILE A 101 15.10 -2.04 16.26
C ILE A 101 16.11 -1.92 15.12
N GLN A 102 16.22 -3.01 14.36
CA GLN A 102 16.98 -3.03 13.11
C GLN A 102 16.26 -2.17 12.06
N TRP A 103 16.86 -1.04 11.72
CA TRP A 103 16.35 -0.05 10.77
C TRP A 103 17.09 -0.19 9.43
N HIS A 104 16.49 -0.92 8.49
CA HIS A 104 17.18 -1.38 7.27
C HIS A 104 18.37 -2.32 7.59
N ASP A 105 19.30 -2.61 6.66
CA ASP A 105 20.23 -3.75 6.87
C ASP A 105 21.42 -3.39 7.76
N SER A 106 21.76 -2.10 7.84
CA SER A 106 23.02 -1.61 8.43
C SER A 106 22.85 -0.76 9.67
N SER A 107 21.66 -0.22 9.93
CA SER A 107 21.43 0.77 10.98
C SER A 107 20.53 0.20 12.06
N ARG A 108 20.93 0.31 13.33
CA ARG A 108 20.01 0.13 14.46
C ARG A 108 19.59 1.50 14.95
N ILE A 109 18.31 1.64 15.28
CA ILE A 109 17.84 2.81 16.01
C ILE A 109 17.43 2.39 17.41
N SER A 110 17.79 3.22 18.39
CA SER A 110 17.38 3.09 19.78
C SER A 110 16.55 4.31 20.16
N VAL A 111 15.32 4.07 20.61
CA VAL A 111 14.33 5.10 20.96
C VAL A 111 13.92 4.89 22.41
N LEU A 112 14.20 5.90 23.25
CA LEU A 112 13.75 5.94 24.63
C LEU A 112 12.45 6.77 24.70
N ASN A 113 11.35 6.10 25.02
CA ASN A 113 10.06 6.74 25.31
C ASN A 113 9.95 7.02 26.80
N ILE A 114 9.63 8.26 27.16
CA ILE A 114 9.46 8.68 28.55
C ILE A 114 8.11 9.34 28.82
N TYR A 115 7.69 9.25 30.09
CA TYR A 115 6.68 10.10 30.70
C TYR A 115 7.21 10.55 32.07
N THR A 116 7.62 11.81 32.15
CA THR A 116 8.22 12.36 33.37
C THR A 116 7.16 12.70 34.43
N PRO A 117 7.51 12.69 35.74
CA PRO A 117 6.59 13.12 36.79
C PRO A 117 6.15 14.59 36.65
N ASN A 118 4.91 14.89 37.03
CA ASN A 118 4.42 16.28 37.11
C ASN A 118 5.06 17.11 38.25
N ASP A 119 5.62 16.45 39.26
CA ASP A 119 6.28 17.14 40.38
C ASP A 119 7.73 17.47 40.01
N ALA A 120 8.01 18.75 39.83
CA ALA A 120 9.33 19.29 39.51
C ALA A 120 10.45 18.75 40.41
N LYS A 121 10.15 18.49 41.70
CA LYS A 121 11.13 17.97 42.67
C LYS A 121 11.51 16.51 42.44
N ALA A 122 10.70 15.75 41.71
CA ALA A 122 10.96 14.35 41.42
C ALA A 122 11.88 14.13 40.21
N HIS A 123 12.09 15.15 39.35
CA HIS A 123 12.89 15.01 38.13
C HIS A 123 14.34 14.56 38.38
N PRO A 124 15.11 15.13 39.34
CA PRO A 124 16.49 14.70 39.56
C PRO A 124 16.61 13.22 39.90
N LYS A 125 15.69 12.69 40.72
CA LYS A 125 15.64 11.26 41.04
C LYS A 125 15.24 10.43 39.82
N PHE A 126 14.24 10.88 39.06
CA PHE A 126 13.75 10.19 37.87
C PHE A 126 14.87 9.92 36.85
N TRP A 127 15.67 10.93 36.52
CA TRP A 127 16.77 10.77 35.56
C TRP A 127 17.88 9.84 36.08
N LEU A 128 18.22 9.94 37.37
CA LEU A 128 19.19 9.04 38.01
C LEU A 128 18.71 7.58 38.02
N ASP A 129 17.41 7.36 38.25
CA ASP A 129 16.81 6.02 38.22
C ASP A 129 16.90 5.43 36.79
N ILE A 130 16.72 6.24 35.73
CA ILE A 130 16.91 5.80 34.33
C ILE A 130 18.38 5.44 34.08
N GLU A 131 19.33 6.26 34.50
CA GLU A 131 20.77 5.97 34.33
C GLU A 131 21.16 4.68 35.03
N THR A 132 20.69 4.48 36.25
CA THR A 132 20.93 3.27 37.04
C THR A 132 20.32 2.04 36.37
N ALA A 133 19.07 2.14 35.92
CA ALA A 133 18.38 1.06 35.22
C ALA A 133 19.05 0.73 33.87
N HIS A 134 19.46 1.74 33.10
CA HIS A 134 20.15 1.54 31.84
C HIS A 134 21.52 0.88 32.03
N ALA A 135 22.31 1.35 33.01
CA ALA A 135 23.61 0.77 33.35
C ALA A 135 23.53 -0.69 33.83
N ALA A 136 22.40 -1.11 34.40
CA ALA A 136 22.14 -2.50 34.76
C ALA A 136 21.79 -3.40 33.56
N THR A 137 21.70 -2.85 32.35
CA THR A 137 21.35 -3.58 31.11
C THR A 137 22.50 -3.55 30.10
N PHE A 138 22.42 -4.42 29.09
CA PHE A 138 23.33 -4.41 27.93
C PHE A 138 22.74 -3.65 26.72
N LEU A 139 21.81 -2.72 26.98
CA LEU A 139 21.15 -1.97 25.92
C LEU A 139 22.08 -0.90 25.33
N PRO A 140 21.97 -0.63 24.02
CA PRO A 140 22.67 0.50 23.41
C PRO A 140 22.18 1.83 24.02
N GLN A 141 23.01 2.87 23.88
CA GLN A 141 22.60 4.24 24.18
C GLN A 141 21.47 4.70 23.23
N PRO A 142 20.51 5.51 23.70
CA PRO A 142 19.43 6.01 22.87
C PRO A 142 19.97 6.97 21.79
N ASN A 143 19.47 6.80 20.55
CA ASN A 143 19.71 7.78 19.49
C ASN A 143 18.58 8.81 19.40
N PHE A 144 17.40 8.42 19.89
CA PHE A 144 16.22 9.26 20.04
C PHE A 144 15.74 9.18 21.49
N LEU A 145 15.42 10.32 22.07
CA LEU A 145 14.74 10.43 23.35
C LEU A 145 13.49 11.26 23.12
N LEU A 146 12.32 10.71 23.42
CA LEU A 146 11.05 11.36 23.13
C LEU A 146 9.98 11.05 24.17
N GLY A 147 8.96 11.89 24.19
CA GLY A 147 7.80 11.73 25.06
C GLY A 147 7.39 13.04 25.69
N ASP A 148 6.74 12.95 26.85
CA ASP A 148 6.26 14.08 27.62
C ASP A 148 7.18 14.36 28.81
N PHE A 149 7.84 15.51 28.75
CA PHE A 149 8.86 15.94 29.70
C PHE A 149 8.29 16.75 30.85
N ASN A 150 6.99 17.11 30.83
CA ASN A 150 6.32 17.94 31.83
C ASN A 150 7.12 19.19 32.25
N LEU A 151 8.04 19.65 31.38
CA LEU A 151 8.97 20.75 31.65
C LEU A 151 9.31 21.51 30.37
N VAL A 152 9.70 22.76 30.57
CA VAL A 152 10.14 23.70 29.54
C VAL A 152 11.56 24.20 29.84
N GLU A 153 12.46 24.04 28.87
CA GLU A 153 13.84 24.55 28.96
C GLU A 153 13.94 26.05 28.64
N ASP A 154 13.28 26.50 27.56
CA ASP A 154 13.37 27.88 27.07
C ASP A 154 12.06 28.65 27.32
N ALA A 155 12.13 29.91 27.73
CA ALA A 155 10.92 30.71 28.02
C ALA A 155 9.97 30.84 26.81
N ILE A 156 10.48 30.76 25.57
CA ILE A 156 9.70 30.80 24.33
C ILE A 156 8.74 29.61 24.17
N ASP A 157 9.04 28.50 24.85
CA ASP A 157 8.23 27.28 24.84
C ASP A 157 7.06 27.35 25.81
N ARG A 158 6.76 28.51 26.40
CA ARG A 158 5.65 28.69 27.32
C ARG A 158 4.89 29.99 27.08
N ALA A 159 3.57 29.94 27.29
CA ALA A 159 2.69 31.09 27.32
C ALA A 159 1.86 31.04 28.62
N PRO A 160 2.03 31.98 29.56
CA PRO A 160 2.99 33.10 29.56
C PRO A 160 4.46 32.67 29.62
N ALA A 161 5.36 33.44 29.02
CA ALA A 161 6.78 33.08 28.88
C ALA A 161 7.51 33.10 30.23
N HIS A 162 7.99 31.93 30.65
CA HIS A 162 8.90 31.75 31.79
C HIS A 162 9.56 30.36 31.69
N VAL A 163 10.73 30.21 32.30
CA VAL A 163 11.43 28.91 32.42
C VAL A 163 10.95 28.16 33.66
N ASP A 164 11.09 26.83 33.64
CA ASP A 164 10.90 26.01 34.84
C ASP A 164 12.05 26.16 35.84
N ASP A 165 11.88 25.52 37.00
CA ASP A 165 12.88 25.48 38.06
C ASP A 165 14.27 25.05 37.52
N LYS A 166 15.30 25.80 37.91
CA LYS A 166 16.66 25.60 37.39
C LYS A 166 17.22 24.22 37.74
N ALA A 167 16.88 23.65 38.90
CA ALA A 167 17.36 22.32 39.27
C ALA A 167 16.70 21.24 38.41
N THR A 168 15.41 21.38 38.13
CA THR A 168 14.66 20.49 37.22
C THR A 168 15.21 20.52 35.80
N VAL A 169 15.42 21.73 35.23
CA VAL A 169 16.01 21.89 33.89
C VAL A 169 17.44 21.35 33.86
N LYS A 170 18.25 21.66 34.88
CA LYS A 170 19.63 21.16 34.97
C LYS A 170 19.69 19.63 35.00
N ALA A 171 18.77 18.96 35.70
CA ALA A 171 18.75 17.51 35.76
C ALA A 171 18.55 16.85 34.39
N LEU A 172 17.67 17.41 33.54
CA LEU A 172 17.53 16.96 32.16
C LEU A 172 18.80 17.23 31.33
N VAL A 173 19.39 18.41 31.48
CA VAL A 173 20.63 18.78 30.77
C VAL A 173 21.76 17.83 31.15
N ASP A 174 21.93 17.53 32.43
CA ASP A 174 22.95 16.62 32.94
C ASP A 174 22.75 15.20 32.40
N PHE A 175 21.50 14.72 32.30
CA PHE A 175 21.17 13.41 31.72
C PHE A 175 21.47 13.34 30.22
N ARG A 176 21.07 14.36 29.44
CA ARG A 176 21.15 14.32 27.97
C ARG A 176 22.54 14.64 27.41
N THR A 177 23.37 15.36 28.17
CA THR A 177 24.70 15.82 27.71
C THR A 177 25.67 14.68 27.44
N PRO A 178 25.88 13.69 28.34
CA PRO A 178 26.73 12.53 28.09
C PRO A 178 26.23 11.65 26.93
N LEU A 179 24.92 11.69 26.66
CA LEU A 179 24.29 10.95 25.57
C LEU A 179 24.38 11.67 24.23
N HIS A 180 24.94 12.89 24.20
CA HIS A 180 25.01 13.77 23.03
C HIS A 180 23.64 14.02 22.38
N LEU A 181 22.58 14.09 23.20
CA LEU A 181 21.20 14.31 22.77
C LEU A 181 20.85 15.80 22.78
N GLN A 182 20.37 16.31 21.64
CA GLN A 182 20.00 17.71 21.45
C GLN A 182 18.57 17.88 20.96
N ASP A 183 17.94 18.99 21.37
CA ASP A 183 16.62 19.39 20.84
C ASP A 183 16.81 19.91 19.41
N THR A 184 16.72 18.96 18.48
CA THR A 184 16.99 19.24 17.06
C THR A 184 15.94 20.17 16.48
N TRP A 185 14.69 20.08 16.95
CA TRP A 185 13.63 20.95 16.50
C TRP A 185 13.91 22.41 16.88
N ARG A 186 14.25 22.68 18.16
CA ARG A 186 14.60 24.04 18.63
C ARG A 186 15.85 24.59 17.97
N HIS A 187 16.87 23.76 17.70
CA HIS A 187 18.05 24.20 16.93
C HIS A 187 17.69 24.62 15.50
N THR A 188 16.79 23.90 14.84
CA THR A 188 16.34 24.24 13.47
C THR A 188 15.31 25.38 13.41
N HIS A 189 14.61 25.65 14.53
CA HIS A 189 13.56 26.65 14.63
C HIS A 189 13.74 27.52 15.90
N PRO A 190 14.85 28.28 16.02
CA PRO A 190 15.22 28.96 17.27
C PRO A 190 14.17 29.97 17.74
N ASP A 191 13.55 30.69 16.81
CA ASP A 191 12.61 31.79 17.12
C ASP A 191 11.13 31.40 16.93
N THR A 192 10.85 30.15 16.52
CA THR A 192 9.48 29.71 16.28
C THR A 192 8.81 29.29 17.58
N LYS A 193 7.60 29.81 17.84
CA LYS A 193 6.76 29.35 18.95
C LYS A 193 5.96 28.13 18.51
N LEU A 194 6.10 27.04 19.23
CA LEU A 194 5.29 25.83 19.07
C LEU A 194 4.81 25.43 20.46
N PHE A 195 3.54 25.06 20.58
CA PHE A 195 2.98 24.57 21.84
C PHE A 195 2.33 23.22 21.61
N THR A 196 2.60 22.29 22.52
CA THR A 196 2.10 20.92 22.42
C THR A 196 1.06 20.65 23.48
N PHE A 197 1.18 21.25 24.66
CA PHE A 197 0.22 21.14 25.75
C PHE A 197 -0.62 22.41 25.92
N ARG A 198 -1.88 22.22 26.31
CA ARG A 198 -2.85 23.29 26.60
C ARG A 198 -3.47 23.08 27.98
N GLY A 199 -3.03 23.87 28.96
CA GLY A 199 -3.52 23.83 30.34
C GLY A 199 -4.62 24.86 30.62
N HIS A 200 -5.65 24.45 31.38
CA HIS A 200 -6.76 25.30 31.79
C HIS A 200 -6.88 25.37 33.31
N HIS A 201 -6.75 26.58 33.87
CA HIS A 201 -6.95 26.85 35.29
C HIS A 201 -7.85 28.07 35.49
N GLY A 202 -9.17 27.83 35.57
CA GLY A 202 -10.16 28.89 35.78
C GLY A 202 -10.26 29.83 34.57
N SER A 203 -9.94 31.11 34.73
CA SER A 203 -9.89 32.07 33.62
C SER A 203 -8.54 32.13 32.91
N ASN A 204 -7.51 31.47 33.45
CA ASN A 204 -6.14 31.55 32.99
C ASN A 204 -5.80 30.38 32.06
N TYR A 205 -5.40 30.73 30.84
CA TYR A 205 -5.00 29.80 29.79
C TYR A 205 -3.48 29.74 29.75
N THR A 206 -2.94 28.52 29.78
CA THR A 206 -1.50 28.27 29.71
C THR A 206 -1.19 27.32 28.56
N LYS A 207 -0.08 27.56 27.86
CA LYS A 207 0.40 26.67 26.80
C LYS A 207 1.88 26.40 26.98
N SER A 208 2.32 25.20 26.64
CA SER A 208 3.72 24.83 26.75
C SER A 208 4.16 23.80 25.70
N ARG A 209 5.45 23.80 25.34
CA ARG A 209 6.11 22.74 24.56
C ARG A 209 6.82 21.77 25.50
N ILE A 210 6.05 20.81 26.00
CA ILE A 210 6.52 19.79 26.94
C ILE A 210 6.70 18.42 26.29
N ASP A 211 6.07 18.21 25.13
CA ASP A 211 6.33 17.05 24.29
C ASP A 211 7.55 17.37 23.42
N ARG A 212 8.57 16.50 23.42
CA ARG A 212 9.84 16.77 22.73
C ARG A 212 10.43 15.51 22.09
N ILE A 213 11.26 15.71 21.07
CA ILE A 213 12.08 14.67 20.44
C ILE A 213 13.53 15.19 20.37
N TYR A 214 14.39 14.60 21.18
CA TYR A 214 15.83 14.82 21.15
C TYR A 214 16.50 13.79 20.26
N THR A 215 17.53 14.19 19.54
CA THR A 215 18.31 13.30 18.67
C THR A 215 19.80 13.51 18.87
N THR A 216 20.59 12.46 18.59
CA THR A 216 22.06 12.61 18.49
C THR A 216 22.45 13.40 17.25
N ALA A 217 23.65 14.01 17.23
CA ALA A 217 24.15 14.75 16.07
C ALA A 217 24.09 13.96 14.74
N LEU A 218 24.42 12.66 14.77
CA LEU A 218 24.35 11.79 13.59
C LEU A 218 22.93 11.64 13.04
N GLN A 219 21.93 11.54 13.94
CA GLN A 219 20.54 11.43 13.50
C GLN A 219 19.96 12.77 13.09
N ALA A 220 20.45 13.88 13.67
CA ALA A 220 20.04 15.23 13.31
C ALA A 220 20.27 15.54 11.82
N GLU A 221 21.29 14.95 11.18
CA GLU A 221 21.56 15.08 9.73
C GLU A 221 20.53 14.34 8.85
N ASN A 222 19.81 13.38 9.41
CA ASN A 222 18.93 12.44 8.70
C ASN A 222 17.45 12.62 9.06
N VAL A 223 17.13 13.63 9.86
CA VAL A 223 15.75 14.01 10.19
C VAL A 223 15.29 15.22 9.36
N PHE A 224 14.03 15.20 8.94
CA PHE A 224 13.43 16.25 8.11
C PHE A 224 11.91 16.22 8.24
N GLU A 225 11.22 17.23 7.70
CA GLU A 225 9.75 17.34 7.72
C GLU A 225 9.19 17.17 9.15
N TRP A 226 9.61 18.06 10.06
CA TRP A 226 9.00 18.17 11.38
C TRP A 226 7.54 18.62 11.25
N ASP A 227 6.65 17.95 11.97
CA ASP A 227 5.23 18.25 11.95
C ASP A 227 4.67 18.17 13.38
N SER A 228 3.71 19.03 13.67
CA SER A 228 2.97 19.06 14.92
C SER A 228 1.50 19.23 14.59
N GLY A 229 0.64 18.40 15.15
CA GLY A 229 -0.78 18.53 14.88
C GLY A 229 -1.64 17.74 15.83
N HIS A 230 -2.93 17.77 15.58
CA HIS A 230 -3.88 17.11 16.45
C HIS A 230 -3.89 15.59 16.23
N SER A 231 -4.27 14.90 17.30
CA SER A 231 -4.67 13.50 17.27
C SER A 231 -6.16 13.43 17.03
N SER A 232 -6.63 12.40 16.31
CA SER A 232 -8.07 12.11 16.30
C SER A 232 -8.56 11.65 17.68
N VAL A 233 -7.65 11.22 18.56
CA VAL A 233 -7.96 10.92 19.95
C VAL A 233 -8.10 12.23 20.73
N PRO A 234 -9.22 12.46 21.45
CA PRO A 234 -9.37 13.65 22.29
C PRO A 234 -8.28 13.71 23.37
N THR A 235 -7.42 14.73 23.28
CA THR A 235 -6.34 14.98 24.24
C THR A 235 -5.97 16.46 24.23
N ASP A 236 -5.41 16.95 25.33
CA ASP A 236 -4.85 18.30 25.52
C ASP A 236 -3.42 18.45 24.99
N HIS A 237 -2.82 17.37 24.48
CA HIS A 237 -1.51 17.33 23.84
C HIS A 237 -1.62 17.26 22.32
N SER A 238 -0.71 17.92 21.62
CA SER A 238 -0.51 17.78 20.17
C SER A 238 0.48 16.64 19.92
N ILE A 239 0.27 15.88 18.84
CA ILE A 239 1.27 14.90 18.37
C ILE A 239 2.42 15.67 17.72
N ILE A 240 3.65 15.31 18.10
CA ILE A 240 4.86 15.72 17.38
C ILE A 240 5.36 14.53 16.56
N SER A 241 5.76 14.81 15.32
CA SER A 241 6.37 13.81 14.46
C SER A 241 7.53 14.38 13.66
N VAL A 242 8.44 13.49 13.30
CA VAL A 242 9.59 13.79 12.46
C VAL A 242 9.81 12.64 11.50
N ARG A 243 10.29 12.93 10.28
CA ARG A 243 10.68 11.89 9.34
C ARG A 243 12.17 11.63 9.47
N TYR A 244 12.52 10.35 9.46
CA TYR A 244 13.89 9.88 9.54
C TYR A 244 14.20 9.02 8.30
N ALA A 245 15.27 9.35 7.58
CA ALA A 245 15.77 8.52 6.49
C ALA A 245 17.31 8.52 6.51
N PRO A 246 17.97 7.38 6.80
CA PRO A 246 19.43 7.30 6.74
C PRO A 246 19.94 7.51 5.30
N HIS A 247 21.21 7.89 5.13
CA HIS A 247 21.81 8.15 3.81
C HIS A 247 21.73 6.97 2.83
N ASP A 248 21.71 5.73 3.32
CA ASP A 248 21.57 4.52 2.51
C ASP A 248 20.10 4.13 2.25
N ALA A 249 19.15 4.92 2.74
CA ALA A 249 17.73 4.71 2.49
C ALA A 249 17.44 4.86 0.99
N PRO A 250 16.78 3.87 0.39
CA PRO A 250 16.56 3.88 -1.04
C PRO A 250 15.46 4.89 -1.43
N LYS A 251 15.62 5.54 -2.60
CA LYS A 251 14.74 6.63 -3.05
C LYS A 251 13.37 6.13 -3.49
N ALA A 252 12.34 6.34 -2.67
CA ALA A 252 10.96 6.01 -2.99
C ALA A 252 10.34 7.01 -4.00
N GLY A 253 9.77 6.51 -5.10
CA GLY A 253 9.11 7.36 -6.10
C GLY A 253 7.67 7.75 -5.74
N LYS A 254 7.04 8.62 -6.56
CA LYS A 254 5.69 9.16 -6.32
C LYS A 254 4.55 8.13 -6.45
N GLY A 255 4.85 6.90 -6.86
CA GLY A 255 3.88 5.82 -7.08
C GLY A 255 2.92 6.07 -8.26
N ARG A 256 2.05 5.09 -8.52
CA ARG A 256 1.04 5.14 -9.58
C ARG A 256 -0.27 5.75 -9.08
N TRP A 257 -0.92 6.55 -9.91
CA TRP A 257 -2.26 7.04 -9.61
C TRP A 257 -3.30 5.93 -9.73
N THR A 258 -4.27 5.93 -8.83
CA THR A 258 -5.37 4.96 -8.77
C THR A 258 -6.64 5.70 -8.39
N MET A 259 -7.74 5.46 -9.10
CA MET A 259 -9.04 6.03 -8.74
C MET A 259 -9.42 5.62 -7.31
N PRO A 260 -9.80 6.57 -6.44
CA PRO A 260 -10.35 6.23 -5.15
C PRO A 260 -11.68 5.50 -5.21
N ILE A 261 -11.73 4.36 -4.51
CA ILE A 261 -12.91 3.48 -4.49
C ILE A 261 -14.12 4.18 -3.86
N TYR A 262 -13.94 5.12 -2.93
CA TYR A 262 -15.08 5.84 -2.35
C TYR A 262 -15.86 6.66 -3.40
N ILE A 263 -15.21 7.06 -4.51
CA ILE A 263 -15.85 7.85 -5.57
C ILE A 263 -16.91 7.03 -6.30
N THR A 264 -16.74 5.71 -6.42
CA THR A 264 -17.75 4.85 -7.07
C THR A 264 -19.07 4.85 -6.30
N HIS A 265 -19.07 5.28 -5.03
CA HIS A 265 -20.27 5.39 -4.20
C HIS A 265 -20.91 6.78 -4.26
N ASN A 266 -20.26 7.78 -4.88
CA ASN A 266 -20.83 9.11 -5.09
C ASN A 266 -21.70 9.10 -6.36
N GLU A 267 -22.97 8.75 -6.20
CA GLU A 267 -23.89 8.58 -7.33
C GLU A 267 -24.03 9.85 -8.20
N LYS A 268 -24.06 11.04 -7.58
CA LYS A 268 -24.16 12.31 -8.31
C LYS A 268 -22.95 12.52 -9.24
N PHE A 269 -21.75 12.32 -8.69
CA PHE A 269 -20.53 12.44 -9.48
C PHE A 269 -20.43 11.34 -10.54
N MET A 270 -20.82 10.11 -10.22
CA MET A 270 -20.86 9.00 -11.17
C MET A 270 -21.82 9.25 -12.35
N ARG A 271 -22.97 9.91 -12.12
CA ARG A 271 -23.87 10.36 -13.20
C ARG A 271 -23.24 11.48 -14.05
N GLN A 272 -22.52 12.41 -13.44
CA GLN A 272 -21.80 13.47 -14.16
C GLN A 272 -20.75 12.87 -15.11
N ILE A 273 -19.91 11.94 -14.63
CA ILE A 273 -18.88 11.31 -15.46
C ILE A 273 -19.48 10.37 -16.52
N ALA A 274 -20.64 9.75 -16.24
CA ALA A 274 -21.40 9.00 -17.25
C ALA A 274 -21.89 9.91 -18.40
N GLY A 275 -22.09 11.20 -18.14
CA GLY A 275 -22.37 12.21 -19.16
C GLY A 275 -21.27 12.30 -20.23
N HIS A 276 -20.00 12.21 -19.85
CA HIS A 276 -18.88 12.13 -20.81
C HIS A 276 -18.90 10.86 -21.65
N GLY A 277 -19.45 9.76 -21.10
CA GLY A 277 -19.65 8.52 -21.82
C GLY A 277 -20.68 8.63 -22.95
N LYS A 278 -21.65 9.54 -22.84
CA LYS A 278 -22.62 9.82 -23.92
C LYS A 278 -21.95 10.44 -25.14
N THR A 279 -20.98 11.34 -24.92
CA THR A 279 -20.15 11.90 -26.00
C THR A 279 -19.36 10.79 -26.70
N LEU A 280 -18.72 9.90 -25.92
CA LEU A 280 -18.04 8.73 -26.47
C LEU A 280 -18.98 7.87 -27.33
N ALA A 281 -20.21 7.63 -26.87
CA ALA A 281 -21.18 6.83 -27.62
C ALA A 281 -21.53 7.47 -28.97
N HIS A 282 -21.77 8.77 -29.01
CA HIS A 282 -21.99 9.52 -30.24
C HIS A 282 -20.78 9.44 -31.18
N ASP A 283 -19.57 9.63 -30.65
CA ASP A 283 -18.34 9.59 -31.45
C ASP A 283 -18.08 8.17 -32.01
N LEU A 284 -18.38 7.14 -31.24
CA LEU A 284 -18.28 5.74 -31.66
C LEU A 284 -19.30 5.39 -32.73
N ASP A 285 -20.57 5.77 -32.57
CA ASP A 285 -21.62 5.51 -33.56
C ASP A 285 -21.29 6.21 -34.91
N ASN A 286 -20.68 7.40 -34.89
CA ASN A 286 -20.21 8.08 -36.10
C ASN A 286 -18.97 7.42 -36.72
N ALA A 287 -18.12 6.77 -35.92
CA ALA A 287 -16.89 6.13 -36.40
C ALA A 287 -17.15 4.83 -37.18
N VAL A 288 -18.32 4.19 -37.03
CA VAL A 288 -18.67 2.89 -37.66
C VAL A 288 -18.59 2.90 -39.20
N GLY A 289 -18.49 4.06 -39.86
CA GLY A 289 -18.31 4.18 -41.32
C GLY A 289 -17.10 4.99 -41.80
N GLN A 290 -16.26 5.52 -40.90
CA GLN A 290 -15.15 6.43 -41.23
C GLN A 290 -13.87 6.11 -40.43
N CYS A 291 -13.69 4.84 -40.07
CA CYS A 291 -12.57 4.42 -39.24
C CYS A 291 -11.23 4.72 -39.93
N THR A 292 -10.34 5.41 -39.22
CA THR A 292 -8.97 5.71 -39.66
C THR A 292 -7.99 5.36 -38.54
N ASP A 293 -6.70 5.27 -38.86
CA ASP A 293 -5.63 5.05 -37.87
C ASP A 293 -5.59 6.13 -36.77
N ALA A 294 -6.21 7.29 -37.00
CA ALA A 294 -6.32 8.39 -36.03
C ALA A 294 -7.68 8.41 -35.28
N MET A 295 -8.68 7.69 -35.77
CA MET A 295 -10.04 7.69 -35.25
C MET A 295 -10.67 6.30 -35.38
N ASN A 296 -10.39 5.46 -34.38
CA ASN A 296 -10.97 4.14 -34.21
C ASN A 296 -11.52 3.96 -32.79
N PRO A 297 -12.34 2.92 -32.53
CA PRO A 297 -12.89 2.65 -31.22
C PRO A 297 -11.87 2.57 -30.08
N GLN A 298 -10.68 2.02 -30.33
CA GLN A 298 -9.61 1.93 -29.32
C GLN A 298 -9.06 3.31 -28.92
N ILE A 299 -8.84 4.21 -29.88
CA ILE A 299 -8.36 5.58 -29.64
C ILE A 299 -9.43 6.40 -28.91
N LEU A 300 -10.69 6.28 -29.31
CA LEU A 300 -11.81 6.98 -28.67
C LEU A 300 -11.97 6.52 -27.21
N TRP A 301 -11.89 5.21 -26.97
CA TRP A 301 -11.90 4.66 -25.60
C TRP A 301 -10.71 5.15 -24.78
N ALA A 302 -9.49 5.17 -25.35
CA ALA A 302 -8.31 5.67 -24.67
C ALA A 302 -8.46 7.16 -24.27
N LYS A 303 -8.94 8.01 -25.19
CA LYS A 303 -9.24 9.42 -24.92
C LYS A 303 -10.29 9.59 -23.82
N PHE A 304 -11.34 8.77 -23.84
CA PHE A 304 -12.36 8.76 -22.77
C PHE A 304 -11.75 8.40 -21.41
N LYS A 305 -10.90 7.37 -21.33
CA LYS A 305 -10.22 7.00 -20.08
C LYS A 305 -9.31 8.11 -19.56
N ASP A 306 -8.58 8.80 -20.44
CA ASP A 306 -7.73 9.93 -20.06
C ASP A 306 -8.56 11.12 -19.54
N LYS A 307 -9.69 11.42 -20.20
CA LYS A 307 -10.63 12.44 -19.72
C LYS A 307 -11.22 12.07 -18.37
N LEU A 308 -11.64 10.83 -18.20
CA LEU A 308 -12.18 10.29 -16.95
C LEU A 308 -11.17 10.44 -15.80
N LYS A 309 -9.91 10.06 -16.06
CA LYS A 309 -8.81 10.21 -15.11
C LYS A 309 -8.57 11.66 -14.71
N GLN A 310 -8.63 12.61 -15.65
CA GLN A 310 -8.52 14.03 -15.37
C GLN A 310 -9.67 14.51 -14.48
N VAL A 311 -10.92 14.25 -14.87
CA VAL A 311 -12.12 14.70 -14.14
C VAL A 311 -12.15 14.12 -12.72
N ILE A 312 -11.80 12.85 -12.55
CA ILE A 312 -11.70 12.21 -11.23
C ILE A 312 -10.60 12.87 -10.39
N ARG A 313 -9.43 13.14 -10.98
CA ARG A 313 -8.35 13.83 -10.26
C ARG A 313 -8.79 15.20 -9.78
N ASP A 314 -9.40 15.99 -10.65
CA ASP A 314 -9.87 17.33 -10.33
C ASP A 314 -10.95 17.29 -9.24
N HIS A 315 -11.91 16.36 -9.33
CA HIS A 315 -12.92 16.17 -8.29
C HIS A 315 -12.31 15.74 -6.96
N THR A 316 -11.39 14.77 -6.95
CA THR A 316 -10.71 14.35 -5.70
C THR A 316 -9.91 15.48 -5.09
N HIS A 317 -9.25 16.29 -5.93
CA HIS A 317 -8.49 17.44 -5.50
C HIS A 317 -9.41 18.52 -4.94
N GLN A 318 -10.60 18.74 -5.51
CA GLN A 318 -11.58 19.71 -5.02
C GLN A 318 -12.29 19.25 -3.74
N ASP A 319 -12.70 17.98 -3.66
CA ASP A 319 -13.41 17.42 -2.51
C ASP A 319 -12.50 17.35 -1.28
N LEU A 320 -11.28 16.82 -1.43
CA LEU A 320 -10.27 16.85 -0.38
C LEU A 320 -9.76 18.28 -0.15
N GLY A 321 -9.62 19.06 -1.22
CA GLY A 321 -9.10 20.41 -1.21
C GLY A 321 -9.98 21.40 -0.47
N LYS A 322 -11.31 21.37 -0.57
CA LYS A 322 -12.15 22.37 0.13
C LYS A 322 -12.06 22.25 1.65
N MET A 323 -12.13 21.04 2.18
CA MET A 323 -11.98 20.80 3.62
C MET A 323 -10.53 21.03 4.06
N GLN A 324 -9.55 20.53 3.30
CA GLN A 324 -8.13 20.73 3.61
C GLN A 324 -7.69 22.19 3.48
N MET A 325 -8.21 22.95 2.50
CA MET A 325 -7.95 24.37 2.33
C MET A 325 -8.51 25.15 3.51
N LYS A 326 -9.68 24.77 4.02
CA LYS A 326 -10.23 25.39 5.22
C LYS A 326 -9.39 25.05 6.47
N ILE A 327 -8.97 23.80 6.62
CA ILE A 327 -8.03 23.39 7.69
C ILE A 327 -6.72 24.19 7.58
N ASN A 328 -6.12 24.25 6.39
CA ASN A 328 -4.86 24.98 6.15
C ASN A 328 -5.04 26.49 6.36
N GLN A 329 -6.19 27.06 6.02
CA GLN A 329 -6.48 28.47 6.27
C GLN A 329 -6.57 28.74 7.77
N LEU A 330 -7.37 27.95 8.49
CA LEU A 330 -7.49 28.07 9.95
C LEU A 330 -6.15 27.84 10.64
N GLN A 331 -5.31 26.94 10.12
CA GLN A 331 -3.96 26.70 10.64
C GLN A 331 -3.08 27.93 10.44
N ARG A 332 -3.10 28.54 9.25
CA ARG A 332 -2.38 29.81 9.02
C ARG A 332 -2.87 30.93 9.93
N ASP A 333 -4.19 31.07 10.08
CA ASP A 333 -4.77 32.09 10.97
C ASP A 333 -4.35 31.84 12.44
N ALA A 334 -4.27 30.58 12.87
CA ALA A 334 -3.77 30.20 14.18
C ALA A 334 -2.27 30.50 14.33
N ASP A 335 -1.46 30.16 13.33
CA ASP A 335 -0.02 30.39 13.32
C ASP A 335 0.28 31.90 13.36
N ASP A 336 -0.43 32.72 12.58
CA ASP A 336 -0.31 34.19 12.56
C ASP A 336 -0.57 34.81 13.94
N LEU A 337 -1.53 34.28 14.69
CA LEU A 337 -1.79 34.70 16.07
C LEU A 337 -0.59 34.40 16.99
N THR A 338 0.06 33.24 16.83
CA THR A 338 1.21 32.86 17.68
C THR A 338 2.46 33.71 17.41
N VAL A 339 2.65 34.17 16.18
CA VAL A 339 3.75 35.07 15.79
C VAL A 339 3.64 36.42 16.47
N CYS A 340 2.43 36.86 16.84
CA CYS A 340 2.22 38.13 17.52
C CYS A 340 3.11 38.27 18.77
N PRO A 341 3.91 39.36 18.92
CA PRO A 341 4.80 39.54 20.07
C PRO A 341 4.08 39.51 21.41
N THR A 342 2.82 39.96 21.45
CA THR A 342 2.00 39.99 22.67
C THR A 342 1.21 38.71 22.91
N PHE A 343 1.33 37.69 22.05
CA PHE A 343 0.56 36.46 22.14
C PHE A 343 0.67 35.78 23.51
N THR A 344 1.90 35.61 24.00
CA THR A 344 2.17 34.96 25.30
C THR A 344 1.61 35.74 26.48
N SER A 345 1.35 37.04 26.31
CA SER A 345 0.91 37.95 27.36
C SER A 345 -0.56 38.34 27.22
N SER A 346 -1.25 37.96 26.14
CA SER A 346 -2.63 38.32 25.84
C SER A 346 -3.56 37.11 25.97
N PRO A 347 -4.42 37.06 27.01
CA PRO A 347 -5.40 35.98 27.17
C PRO A 347 -6.39 35.87 26.01
N ASP A 348 -6.73 36.97 25.34
CA ASP A 348 -7.72 36.98 24.28
C ASP A 348 -7.17 36.42 22.96
N LEU A 349 -5.91 36.72 22.62
CA LEU A 349 -5.24 36.08 21.48
C LEU A 349 -5.09 34.56 21.70
N CYS A 350 -4.79 34.15 22.93
CA CYS A 350 -4.73 32.74 23.30
C CYS A 350 -6.09 32.03 23.12
N LYS A 351 -7.20 32.67 23.50
CA LYS A 351 -8.57 32.14 23.30
C LYS A 351 -8.95 32.06 21.83
N GLN A 352 -8.61 33.08 21.03
CA GLN A 352 -8.90 33.10 19.60
C GLN A 352 -8.19 31.97 18.86
N GLU A 353 -6.89 31.78 19.12
CA GLU A 353 -6.15 30.65 18.55
C GLU A 353 -6.80 29.31 18.95
N GLN A 354 -7.26 29.18 20.19
CA GLN A 354 -7.86 27.94 20.67
C GLN A 354 -9.17 27.63 19.96
N PHE A 355 -9.97 28.66 19.66
CA PHE A 355 -11.18 28.49 18.87
C PHE A 355 -10.86 27.96 17.47
N LEU A 356 -9.87 28.54 16.79
CA LEU A 356 -9.42 28.09 15.47
C LEU A 356 -8.92 26.64 15.51
N THR A 357 -8.10 26.32 16.51
CA THR A 357 -7.56 24.98 16.80
C THR A 357 -8.68 23.96 17.02
N THR A 358 -9.73 24.33 17.77
CA THR A 358 -10.88 23.46 18.02
C THR A 358 -11.70 23.21 16.76
N GLU A 359 -11.84 24.22 15.91
CA GLU A 359 -12.52 24.10 14.62
C GLU A 359 -11.71 23.23 13.63
N ILE A 360 -10.37 23.35 13.61
CA ILE A 360 -9.48 22.45 12.86
C ILE A 360 -9.73 21.00 13.29
N GLN A 361 -9.73 20.73 14.59
CA GLN A 361 -9.98 19.40 15.14
C GLN A 361 -11.36 18.85 14.76
N HIS A 362 -12.39 19.69 14.77
CA HIS A 362 -13.73 19.31 14.34
C HIS A 362 -13.75 18.89 12.85
N LEU A 363 -13.10 19.67 11.98
CA LEU A 363 -13.02 19.39 10.54
C LEU A 363 -12.24 18.12 10.24
N GLU A 364 -11.08 17.91 10.89
CA GLU A 364 -10.30 16.68 10.75
C GLU A 364 -11.10 15.45 11.17
N ASN A 365 -11.81 15.53 12.30
CA ASN A 365 -12.68 14.44 12.76
C ASN A 365 -13.81 14.13 11.78
N LYS A 366 -14.38 15.16 11.14
CA LYS A 366 -15.41 14.99 10.11
C LYS A 366 -14.86 14.33 8.85
N CYS A 367 -13.66 14.72 8.39
CA CYS A 367 -13.01 14.12 7.22
C CYS A 367 -12.82 12.61 7.38
N HIS A 368 -12.44 12.16 8.57
CA HIS A 368 -12.15 10.76 8.83
C HIS A 368 -13.37 9.93 9.29
N ALA A 369 -14.50 10.58 9.64
CA ALA A 369 -15.68 9.90 10.17
C ALA A 369 -16.29 8.86 9.22
N ASN A 370 -16.46 9.20 7.94
CA ASN A 370 -17.06 8.28 6.97
C ASN A 370 -16.22 7.01 6.77
N ALA A 371 -14.91 7.16 6.59
CA ALA A 371 -14.01 6.02 6.42
C ALA A 371 -14.00 5.10 7.67
N ARG A 372 -14.06 5.70 8.88
CA ARG A 372 -14.16 4.97 10.15
C ARG A 372 -15.47 4.20 10.26
N ASN A 373 -16.60 4.87 10.05
CA ASN A 373 -17.93 4.28 10.17
C ASN A 373 -18.12 3.13 9.18
N THR A 374 -17.65 3.28 7.94
CA THR A 374 -17.70 2.20 6.94
C THR A 374 -16.81 1.01 7.34
N ALA A 375 -15.60 1.27 7.86
CA ALA A 375 -14.70 0.20 8.30
C ALA A 375 -15.28 -0.58 9.50
N GLN A 376 -15.88 0.13 10.46
CA GLN A 376 -16.51 -0.44 11.64
C GLN A 376 -17.77 -1.24 11.28
N ALA A 377 -18.67 -0.68 10.46
CA ALA A 377 -19.87 -1.38 9.99
C ALA A 377 -19.50 -2.66 9.23
N LYS A 378 -18.47 -2.61 8.38
CA LYS A 378 -17.98 -3.80 7.67
C LYS A 378 -17.40 -4.85 8.60
N TYR A 379 -16.71 -4.43 9.67
CA TYR A 379 -16.21 -5.34 10.69
C TYR A 379 -17.36 -6.01 11.45
N HIS A 380 -18.37 -5.25 11.88
CA HIS A 380 -19.52 -5.83 12.57
C HIS A 380 -20.30 -6.82 11.69
N LEU A 381 -20.43 -6.54 10.39
CA LEU A 381 -21.18 -7.41 9.47
C LEU A 381 -20.42 -8.68 9.07
N GLN A 382 -19.09 -8.63 8.98
CA GLN A 382 -18.31 -9.69 8.30
C GLN A 382 -17.11 -10.17 9.10
N GLY A 383 -16.79 -9.54 10.24
CA GLY A 383 -15.54 -9.71 10.98
C GLY A 383 -15.47 -10.98 11.83
N GLU A 384 -16.60 -11.64 12.09
CA GLU A 384 -16.69 -12.86 12.90
C GLU A 384 -17.05 -14.12 12.09
N GLU A 385 -17.55 -13.96 10.86
CA GLU A 385 -17.87 -15.07 9.97
C GLU A 385 -16.67 -15.45 9.10
N ILE A 386 -16.40 -16.75 8.92
CA ILE A 386 -15.34 -17.23 8.02
C ILE A 386 -15.72 -16.92 6.56
N ASN A 387 -15.37 -15.71 6.12
CA ASN A 387 -15.58 -15.21 4.78
C ASN A 387 -14.29 -14.58 4.23
N LYS A 388 -14.33 -14.01 3.02
CA LYS A 388 -13.15 -13.37 2.41
C LYS A 388 -12.63 -12.18 3.24
N TYR A 389 -13.52 -11.42 3.87
CA TYR A 389 -13.15 -10.29 4.72
C TYR A 389 -12.47 -10.78 5.99
N TRP A 390 -13.05 -11.77 6.69
CA TRP A 390 -12.42 -12.44 7.82
C TRP A 390 -11.10 -13.11 7.43
N THR A 391 -10.99 -13.76 6.28
CA THR A 391 -9.71 -14.36 5.82
C THR A 391 -8.67 -13.29 5.48
N GLY A 392 -9.12 -12.15 4.95
CA GLY A 392 -8.27 -10.98 4.70
C GLY A 392 -7.77 -10.35 6.00
N LEU A 393 -8.63 -10.20 7.01
CA LEU A 393 -8.26 -9.85 8.38
C LEU A 393 -7.35 -10.93 8.98
N ASN A 394 -7.65 -12.20 8.69
CA ASN A 394 -6.96 -13.48 8.86
C ASN A 394 -5.46 -13.49 8.53
N LYS A 395 -5.13 -12.92 7.38
CA LYS A 395 -3.87 -13.14 6.68
C LYS A 395 -2.71 -12.39 7.33
N VAL A 396 -1.62 -13.09 7.61
CA VAL A 396 -0.37 -12.45 8.06
C VAL A 396 0.08 -11.46 6.99
N LYS A 397 0.18 -10.19 7.37
CA LYS A 397 0.75 -9.17 6.50
C LYS A 397 2.28 -9.23 6.60
N LYS A 398 2.93 -9.51 5.48
CA LYS A 398 4.38 -9.32 5.35
C LYS A 398 4.65 -7.83 5.10
N HIS A 399 5.65 -7.28 5.81
CA HIS A 399 6.15 -5.95 5.50
C HIS A 399 6.70 -5.94 4.06
N ARG A 400 6.78 -4.76 3.45
CA ARG A 400 7.17 -4.63 2.04
C ARG A 400 8.67 -4.91 1.90
N ASP A 401 9.01 -5.84 1.00
CA ASP A 401 10.40 -6.03 0.60
C ASP A 401 10.88 -4.84 -0.22
N ILE A 402 11.88 -4.15 0.31
CA ILE A 402 12.56 -3.02 -0.31
C ILE A 402 13.82 -3.57 -1.00
N ILE A 403 13.91 -3.42 -2.31
CA ILE A 403 15.09 -3.76 -3.10
C ILE A 403 16.06 -2.58 -3.02
N LYS A 404 17.08 -2.72 -2.18
CA LYS A 404 18.05 -1.66 -1.87
C LYS A 404 19.13 -1.52 -2.93
N ARG A 405 19.52 -2.65 -3.50
CA ARG A 405 20.54 -2.76 -4.53
C ARG A 405 20.25 -3.97 -5.41
N LEU A 406 20.65 -3.91 -6.66
CA LEU A 406 20.70 -5.07 -7.54
C LEU A 406 22.14 -5.34 -7.96
N ARG A 407 22.54 -6.61 -7.97
CA ARG A 407 23.81 -7.06 -8.53
C ARG A 407 23.81 -6.72 -10.02
N ILE A 408 24.90 -6.10 -10.46
CA ILE A 408 25.17 -5.93 -11.89
C ILE A 408 25.79 -7.25 -12.34
N CYS A 409 25.05 -8.02 -13.13
CA CYS A 409 25.58 -9.21 -13.77
C CYS A 409 26.35 -8.78 -15.02
N ASP A 410 27.67 -8.89 -14.99
CA ASP A 410 28.47 -8.78 -16.20
C ASP A 410 28.40 -10.12 -16.94
N LEU A 411 27.52 -10.19 -17.94
CA LEU A 411 27.33 -11.39 -18.74
C LEU A 411 28.60 -11.79 -19.52
N ASN A 412 29.53 -10.84 -19.72
CA ASN A 412 30.75 -11.04 -20.50
C ASN A 412 31.97 -11.38 -19.63
N ASN A 413 31.88 -11.24 -18.30
CA ASN A 413 32.96 -11.58 -17.38
C ASN A 413 32.41 -12.08 -16.01
N PRO A 414 32.16 -13.40 -15.89
CA PRO A 414 31.63 -14.00 -14.66
C PRO A 414 32.54 -13.82 -13.43
N ASP A 415 33.84 -13.65 -13.65
CA ASP A 415 34.87 -13.51 -12.61
C ASP A 415 35.09 -12.05 -12.17
N ALA A 416 34.37 -11.09 -12.77
CA ALA A 416 34.45 -9.70 -12.37
C ALA A 416 34.00 -9.50 -10.90
N PRO A 417 34.65 -8.59 -10.14
CA PRO A 417 34.27 -8.32 -8.76
C PRO A 417 32.81 -7.87 -8.66
N LEU A 418 32.12 -8.34 -7.62
CA LEU A 418 30.70 -8.07 -7.39
C LEU A 418 30.41 -6.57 -7.39
N ARG A 419 29.69 -6.10 -8.41
CA ARG A 419 29.19 -4.73 -8.51
C ARG A 419 27.70 -4.68 -8.22
N TYR A 420 27.27 -3.58 -7.61
CA TYR A 420 25.88 -3.36 -7.24
C TYR A 420 25.41 -1.98 -7.70
N GLU A 421 24.18 -1.92 -8.21
CA GLU A 421 23.47 -0.69 -8.53
C GLU A 421 22.49 -0.36 -7.40
N LYS A 422 22.49 0.89 -6.94
CA LYS A 422 21.63 1.41 -5.85
C LYS A 422 20.61 2.43 -6.35
N SER A 423 20.82 2.98 -7.54
CA SER A 423 19.88 3.90 -8.18
C SER A 423 18.62 3.14 -8.57
N SER A 424 17.47 3.52 -8.00
CA SER A 424 16.18 2.94 -8.38
C SER A 424 15.92 3.05 -9.88
N LYS A 425 16.51 4.07 -10.54
CA LYS A 425 16.38 4.24 -11.98
C LYS A 425 17.06 3.10 -12.75
N HIS A 426 18.33 2.89 -12.46
CA HIS A 426 19.15 1.91 -13.16
C HIS A 426 18.82 0.47 -12.72
N MET A 427 18.46 0.26 -11.46
CA MET A 427 17.95 -1.04 -10.98
C MET A 427 16.72 -1.49 -11.77
N ALA A 428 15.79 -0.59 -12.11
CA ALA A 428 14.61 -0.98 -12.90
C ALA A 428 14.98 -1.28 -14.37
N ALA A 429 15.99 -0.61 -14.90
CA ALA A 429 16.55 -0.92 -16.22
C ALA A 429 17.23 -2.30 -16.22
N LEU A 430 18.05 -2.61 -15.22
CA LEU A 430 18.67 -3.93 -15.03
C LEU A 430 17.62 -5.04 -14.93
N ALA A 431 16.56 -4.81 -14.16
CA ALA A 431 15.45 -5.77 -14.07
C ALA A 431 14.72 -5.93 -15.41
N GLY A 432 14.53 -4.85 -16.16
CA GLY A 432 13.95 -4.89 -17.51
C GLY A 432 14.80 -5.71 -18.48
N ILE A 433 16.11 -5.44 -18.55
CA ILE A 433 17.06 -6.18 -19.40
C ILE A 433 17.01 -7.67 -19.05
N TYR A 434 17.16 -7.99 -17.76
CA TYR A 434 17.14 -9.37 -17.28
C TYR A 434 15.88 -10.14 -17.74
N HIS A 435 14.69 -9.53 -17.62
CA HIS A 435 13.45 -10.19 -17.99
C HIS A 435 13.21 -10.27 -19.51
N ASN A 436 13.72 -9.30 -20.28
CA ASN A 436 13.66 -9.35 -21.74
C ASN A 436 14.52 -10.48 -22.29
N ASP A 437 15.66 -10.78 -21.66
CA ASP A 437 16.59 -11.81 -22.11
C ASP A 437 16.18 -13.23 -21.65
N LEU A 438 15.14 -13.39 -20.82
CA LEU A 438 14.75 -14.70 -20.28
C LEU A 438 14.33 -15.72 -21.34
N GLN A 439 13.70 -15.27 -22.43
CA GLN A 439 13.23 -16.16 -23.49
C GLN A 439 14.37 -16.83 -24.26
N THR A 440 15.54 -16.20 -24.30
CA THR A 440 16.73 -16.74 -24.98
C THR A 440 17.71 -17.43 -24.01
N GLN A 441 17.52 -17.29 -22.69
CA GLN A 441 18.39 -17.90 -21.68
C GLN A 441 18.22 -19.42 -21.59
N GLY A 442 19.33 -20.14 -21.77
CA GLY A 442 19.39 -21.60 -21.69
C GLY A 442 18.95 -22.31 -22.96
N CYS A 443 18.78 -21.57 -24.06
CA CYS A 443 18.70 -22.16 -25.39
C CYS A 443 20.02 -22.87 -25.69
N ASP A 444 19.92 -24.05 -26.28
CA ASP A 444 21.08 -24.85 -26.68
C ASP A 444 21.74 -24.17 -27.89
N GLU A 445 22.79 -23.38 -27.65
CA GLU A 445 23.52 -22.64 -28.68
C GLU A 445 24.16 -23.56 -29.75
N SER A 446 24.30 -24.85 -29.45
CA SER A 446 24.80 -25.85 -30.40
C SER A 446 23.75 -26.30 -31.41
N ARG A 447 22.44 -26.08 -31.13
CA ARG A 447 21.36 -26.45 -32.05
C ARG A 447 21.19 -25.40 -33.12
N THR A 448 21.14 -25.87 -34.35
CA THR A 448 20.77 -25.02 -35.48
C THR A 448 19.29 -24.62 -35.40
N PRO A 449 18.90 -23.47 -36.00
CA PRO A 449 17.49 -23.10 -36.12
C PRO A 449 16.64 -24.17 -36.80
N ALA A 450 17.20 -24.90 -37.77
CA ALA A 450 16.53 -25.99 -38.47
C ALA A 450 16.23 -27.19 -37.55
N GLU A 451 17.18 -27.60 -36.72
CA GLU A 451 16.97 -28.67 -35.72
C GLU A 451 15.93 -28.27 -34.68
N THR A 452 15.97 -27.01 -34.22
CA THR A 452 14.97 -26.48 -33.28
C THR A 452 13.58 -26.51 -33.89
N GLN A 453 13.43 -26.07 -35.13
CA GLN A 453 12.16 -26.11 -35.86
C GLN A 453 11.67 -27.55 -36.04
N GLN A 454 12.56 -28.49 -36.40
CA GLN A 454 12.20 -29.90 -36.55
C GLN A 454 11.74 -30.52 -35.23
N ASN A 455 12.44 -30.24 -34.12
CA ASN A 455 12.05 -30.71 -32.79
C ASN A 455 10.68 -30.17 -32.36
N ASN A 456 10.46 -28.87 -32.56
CA ASN A 456 9.15 -28.25 -32.31
C ASN A 456 8.06 -28.92 -33.14
N HIS A 457 8.32 -29.17 -34.43
CA HIS A 457 7.40 -29.87 -35.31
C HIS A 457 7.09 -31.30 -34.83
N ASN A 458 8.10 -32.05 -34.40
CA ASN A 458 7.94 -33.41 -33.87
C ASN A 458 7.05 -33.43 -32.61
N VAL A 459 7.29 -32.51 -31.67
CA VAL A 459 6.50 -32.39 -30.43
C VAL A 459 5.07 -31.97 -30.75
N ILE A 460 4.86 -30.95 -31.59
CA ILE A 460 3.53 -30.49 -31.99
C ILE A 460 2.75 -31.61 -32.69
N ASN A 461 3.43 -32.40 -33.53
CA ASN A 461 2.80 -33.52 -34.22
C ASN A 461 2.44 -34.68 -33.32
N SER A 462 3.02 -34.78 -32.12
CA SER A 462 2.63 -35.79 -31.13
C SER A 462 1.23 -35.57 -30.53
N ILE A 463 0.65 -34.37 -30.69
CA ILE A 463 -0.70 -34.06 -30.21
C ILE A 463 -1.72 -34.98 -30.92
N PRO A 464 -2.40 -35.90 -30.21
CA PRO A 464 -3.35 -36.85 -30.79
C PRO A 464 -4.48 -36.16 -31.56
N ALA A 465 -5.00 -36.82 -32.58
CA ALA A 465 -6.16 -36.32 -33.33
C ALA A 465 -7.39 -36.12 -32.41
N SER A 466 -7.55 -36.96 -31.39
CA SER A 466 -8.63 -36.87 -30.38
C SER A 466 -8.56 -35.59 -29.52
N GLN A 467 -7.41 -34.92 -29.46
CA GLN A 467 -7.23 -33.66 -28.74
C GLN A 467 -7.35 -32.44 -29.65
N ARG A 468 -7.53 -32.61 -30.97
CA ARG A 468 -7.80 -31.48 -31.88
C ARG A 468 -9.29 -31.17 -31.87
N LEU A 469 -9.65 -29.90 -31.90
CA LEU A 469 -11.05 -29.52 -32.04
C LEU A 469 -11.59 -29.93 -33.41
N PRO A 470 -12.77 -30.56 -33.49
CA PRO A 470 -13.50 -30.71 -34.75
C PRO A 470 -13.83 -29.34 -35.38
N ASP A 471 -13.89 -29.28 -36.71
CA ASP A 471 -14.12 -28.02 -37.45
C ASP A 471 -15.47 -27.35 -37.12
N ASN A 472 -16.47 -28.11 -36.67
CA ASN A 472 -17.76 -27.55 -36.23
C ASN A 472 -17.71 -27.02 -34.79
N ALA A 473 -16.84 -27.59 -33.95
CA ALA A 473 -16.77 -27.31 -32.52
C ALA A 473 -15.97 -26.04 -32.19
N ASN A 474 -15.23 -25.47 -33.14
CA ASN A 474 -14.38 -24.30 -32.93
C ASN A 474 -15.03 -22.97 -33.42
N THR A 475 -16.19 -23.04 -34.08
CA THR A 475 -16.79 -21.91 -34.81
C THR A 475 -17.05 -20.67 -33.94
N HIS A 476 -17.48 -20.85 -32.68
CA HIS A 476 -17.73 -19.74 -31.76
C HIS A 476 -16.44 -19.01 -31.31
N LEU A 477 -15.27 -19.66 -31.36
CA LEU A 477 -13.99 -19.02 -31.03
C LEU A 477 -13.57 -17.99 -32.09
N GLY A 478 -14.05 -18.14 -33.33
CA GLY A 478 -13.81 -17.19 -34.41
C GLY A 478 -14.80 -16.03 -34.43
N GLN A 479 -15.82 -16.05 -33.57
CA GLN A 479 -16.84 -15.01 -33.51
C GLN A 479 -16.38 -13.81 -32.68
N LEU A 480 -16.94 -12.64 -33.02
CA LEU A 480 -16.76 -11.43 -32.24
C LEU A 480 -17.40 -11.57 -30.86
N ILE A 481 -16.80 -10.92 -29.86
CA ILE A 481 -17.34 -10.85 -28.52
C ILE A 481 -18.69 -10.13 -28.55
N THR A 482 -19.67 -10.72 -27.87
CA THR A 482 -21.02 -10.15 -27.77
C THR A 482 -21.17 -9.30 -26.50
N GLU A 483 -22.22 -8.47 -26.46
CA GLU A 483 -22.57 -7.74 -25.24
C GLU A 483 -22.87 -8.69 -24.07
N LEU A 484 -23.44 -9.87 -24.34
CA LEU A 484 -23.74 -10.88 -23.32
C LEU A 484 -22.45 -11.46 -22.70
N ASP A 485 -21.47 -11.79 -23.54
CA ASP A 485 -20.14 -12.24 -23.08
C ASP A 485 -19.52 -11.19 -22.16
N MET A 486 -19.67 -9.92 -22.54
CA MET A 486 -19.17 -8.77 -21.78
C MET A 486 -19.88 -8.53 -20.46
N GLU A 487 -21.21 -8.65 -20.43
CA GLU A 487 -21.99 -8.58 -19.19
C GLU A 487 -21.57 -9.67 -18.22
N GLN A 488 -21.43 -10.90 -18.70
CA GLN A 488 -21.04 -12.03 -17.88
C GLN A 488 -19.57 -11.93 -17.41
N ALA A 489 -18.68 -11.44 -18.27
CA ALA A 489 -17.30 -11.15 -17.91
C ALA A 489 -17.21 -10.06 -16.82
N LEU A 490 -17.99 -8.98 -16.95
CA LEU A 490 -18.01 -7.89 -15.97
C LEU A 490 -18.65 -8.32 -14.64
N HIS A 491 -19.76 -9.06 -14.70
CA HIS A 491 -20.44 -9.59 -13.52
C HIS A 491 -19.52 -10.49 -12.69
N THR A 492 -18.82 -11.40 -13.35
CA THR A 492 -17.90 -12.35 -12.70
C THR A 492 -16.51 -11.78 -12.41
N ALA A 493 -16.23 -10.52 -12.78
CA ALA A 493 -15.00 -9.83 -12.42
C ALA A 493 -14.95 -9.54 -10.91
N LYS A 494 -13.79 -9.77 -10.27
CA LYS A 494 -13.65 -9.62 -8.82
C LYS A 494 -13.29 -8.18 -8.42
N ASN A 495 -14.04 -7.62 -7.47
CA ASN A 495 -13.74 -6.33 -6.85
C ASN A 495 -12.44 -6.40 -6.02
N GLY A 496 -11.77 -5.26 -5.84
CA GLY A 496 -10.54 -5.12 -5.06
C GLY A 496 -9.33 -5.81 -5.68
N THR A 497 -9.35 -6.08 -6.99
CA THR A 497 -8.19 -6.64 -7.70
C THR A 497 -7.18 -5.55 -8.04
N THR A 498 -5.92 -5.96 -8.23
CA THR A 498 -4.85 -5.03 -8.61
C THR A 498 -5.12 -4.42 -9.97
N ILE A 499 -5.04 -3.11 -10.08
CA ILE A 499 -5.30 -2.32 -11.29
C ILE A 499 -4.03 -2.08 -12.11
N GLY A 500 -4.19 -1.69 -13.37
CA GLY A 500 -3.11 -1.33 -14.27
C GLY A 500 -2.68 0.13 -14.16
N VAL A 501 -1.95 0.58 -15.17
CA VAL A 501 -1.35 1.92 -15.32
C VAL A 501 -2.37 3.06 -15.45
N ASP A 502 -3.55 2.76 -15.99
CA ASP A 502 -4.62 3.75 -16.11
C ASP A 502 -5.19 4.18 -14.74
N GLY A 503 -5.23 3.25 -13.79
CA GLY A 503 -5.75 3.44 -12.44
C GLY A 503 -7.25 3.19 -12.30
N CYS A 504 -7.90 2.58 -13.29
CA CYS A 504 -9.34 2.34 -13.34
C CYS A 504 -9.69 0.96 -12.74
N PRO A 505 -10.53 0.86 -11.69
CA PRO A 505 -10.93 -0.40 -11.05
C PRO A 505 -12.16 -1.03 -11.73
N TYR A 506 -12.46 -2.31 -11.45
CA TYR A 506 -13.70 -2.94 -11.96
C TYR A 506 -14.96 -2.31 -11.39
N GLU A 507 -14.87 -1.81 -10.15
CA GLU A 507 -15.94 -1.11 -9.45
C GLU A 507 -16.46 0.09 -10.25
N LEU A 508 -15.58 0.78 -10.99
CA LEU A 508 -15.95 1.86 -11.89
C LEU A 508 -16.86 1.36 -13.02
N TRP A 509 -16.45 0.27 -13.69
CA TRP A 509 -17.22 -0.30 -14.82
C TRP A 509 -18.56 -0.88 -14.36
N LYS A 510 -18.58 -1.56 -13.20
CA LYS A 510 -19.81 -2.07 -12.60
C LYS A 510 -20.77 -0.95 -12.22
N GLN A 511 -20.25 0.15 -11.66
CA GLN A 511 -21.08 1.30 -11.31
C GLN A 511 -21.68 1.97 -12.54
N PHE A 512 -20.94 2.07 -13.65
CA PHE A 512 -21.51 2.54 -14.91
C PHE A 512 -22.62 1.63 -15.41
N GLN A 513 -22.44 0.31 -15.34
CA GLN A 513 -23.49 -0.63 -15.72
C GLN A 513 -24.74 -0.46 -14.83
N GLU A 514 -24.58 -0.33 -13.52
CA GLU A 514 -25.71 -0.13 -12.60
C GLU A 514 -26.48 1.17 -12.90
N ILE A 515 -25.76 2.27 -13.13
CA ILE A 515 -26.37 3.56 -13.51
C ILE A 515 -27.09 3.43 -14.85
N SER A 516 -26.48 2.75 -15.83
CA SER A 516 -27.10 2.49 -17.12
C SER A 516 -28.41 1.71 -16.98
N THR A 517 -28.41 0.61 -16.20
CA THR A 517 -29.62 -0.19 -15.95
C THR A 517 -30.72 0.63 -15.29
N LYS A 518 -30.38 1.50 -14.33
CA LYS A 518 -31.37 2.40 -13.67
C LYS A 518 -31.94 3.42 -14.65
N ALA A 519 -31.09 4.08 -15.44
CA ALA A 519 -31.52 5.06 -16.43
C ALA A 519 -32.44 4.44 -17.50
N VAL A 520 -32.10 3.25 -18.02
CA VAL A 520 -32.93 2.53 -18.99
C VAL A 520 -34.30 2.19 -18.40
N LYS A 521 -34.37 1.69 -17.16
CA LYS A 521 -35.64 1.41 -16.47
C LYS A 521 -36.49 2.66 -16.25
N ALA A 522 -35.86 3.83 -16.11
CA ALA A 522 -36.53 5.11 -15.98
C ALA A 522 -36.90 5.77 -17.33
N GLY A 523 -36.55 5.15 -18.47
CA GLY A 523 -36.75 5.74 -19.80
C GLY A 523 -35.82 6.92 -20.10
N GLU A 524 -34.72 7.07 -19.35
CA GLU A 524 -33.74 8.13 -19.53
C GLU A 524 -32.63 7.71 -20.50
N LEU A 525 -32.01 8.69 -21.14
CA LEU A 525 -30.82 8.45 -21.98
C LEU A 525 -29.66 7.92 -21.12
N ALA A 526 -29.21 6.70 -21.38
CA ALA A 526 -28.19 6.00 -20.62
C ALA A 526 -26.82 5.93 -21.33
N PHE A 527 -25.74 5.85 -20.55
CA PHE A 527 -24.42 5.51 -21.05
C PHE A 527 -24.20 3.99 -20.98
N HIS A 528 -24.26 3.32 -22.12
CA HIS A 528 -24.15 1.87 -22.23
C HIS A 528 -22.69 1.41 -22.25
N VAL A 529 -22.03 1.35 -21.09
CA VAL A 529 -20.60 1.00 -20.97
C VAL A 529 -20.26 -0.35 -21.61
N ILE A 530 -21.15 -1.35 -21.52
CA ILE A 530 -20.97 -2.68 -22.12
C ILE A 530 -20.93 -2.59 -23.65
N LYS A 531 -21.86 -1.86 -24.27
CA LYS A 531 -21.86 -1.63 -25.72
C LYS A 531 -20.53 -1.02 -26.17
N MET A 532 -20.05 0.01 -25.47
CA MET A 532 -18.80 0.70 -25.82
C MET A 532 -17.56 -0.20 -25.69
N LEU A 533 -17.47 -0.97 -24.61
CA LEU A 533 -16.39 -1.95 -24.43
C LEU A 533 -16.43 -3.03 -25.51
N THR A 534 -17.63 -3.51 -25.86
CA THR A 534 -17.84 -4.51 -26.91
C THR A 534 -17.38 -3.99 -28.27
N MET A 535 -17.74 -2.75 -28.63
CA MET A 535 -17.27 -2.10 -29.86
C MET A 535 -15.74 -2.00 -29.90
N MET A 536 -15.11 -1.60 -28.80
CA MET A 536 -13.65 -1.54 -28.72
C MET A 536 -13.00 -2.93 -28.84
N PHE A 537 -13.54 -3.94 -28.17
CA PHE A 537 -12.99 -5.29 -28.20
C PHE A 537 -13.15 -5.95 -29.56
N ASN A 538 -14.26 -5.69 -30.25
CA ASN A 538 -14.47 -6.15 -31.62
C ASN A 538 -13.48 -5.48 -32.58
N ASP A 539 -13.21 -4.19 -32.40
CA ASP A 539 -12.16 -3.49 -33.17
C ASP A 539 -10.78 -4.13 -32.95
N ILE A 540 -10.44 -4.52 -31.71
CA ILE A 540 -9.20 -5.27 -31.40
C ILE A 540 -9.19 -6.64 -32.07
N GLN A 541 -10.31 -7.38 -32.08
CA GLN A 541 -10.39 -8.69 -32.74
C GLN A 541 -10.21 -8.59 -34.26
N LEU A 542 -10.71 -7.51 -34.88
CA LEU A 542 -10.67 -7.31 -36.32
C LEU A 542 -9.33 -6.73 -36.80
N HIS A 543 -8.73 -5.81 -36.04
CA HIS A 543 -7.61 -4.99 -36.49
C HIS A 543 -6.35 -5.12 -35.61
N GLY A 544 -6.43 -5.85 -34.51
CA GLY A 544 -5.38 -5.93 -33.51
C GLY A 544 -5.31 -4.71 -32.59
N VAL A 545 -4.38 -4.74 -31.64
CA VAL A 545 -4.20 -3.64 -30.68
C VAL A 545 -3.53 -2.45 -31.35
N THR A 546 -4.15 -1.28 -31.26
CA THR A 546 -3.60 -0.01 -31.75
C THR A 546 -2.39 0.42 -30.89
N ALA A 547 -1.21 0.48 -31.49
CA ALA A 547 0.06 0.77 -30.79
C ALA A 547 0.13 2.14 -30.10
N SER A 548 -0.64 3.14 -30.56
CA SER A 548 -0.70 4.48 -29.93
C SER A 548 -1.49 4.48 -28.61
N THR A 549 -2.22 3.40 -28.31
CA THR A 549 -2.97 3.25 -27.07
C THR A 549 -2.14 2.57 -25.98
N ASN A 550 -2.54 2.78 -24.73
CA ASN A 550 -1.92 2.11 -23.58
C ASN A 550 -2.66 0.82 -23.18
N PHE A 551 -3.39 0.17 -24.10
CA PHE A 551 -4.27 -0.96 -23.79
C PHE A 551 -3.49 -2.16 -23.20
N SER A 552 -2.43 -2.59 -23.89
CA SER A 552 -1.53 -3.68 -23.50
C SER A 552 -0.37 -3.22 -22.60
N MET A 553 -0.35 -1.96 -22.15
CA MET A 553 0.71 -1.44 -21.28
C MET A 553 0.64 -2.09 -19.89
N GLY A 554 1.71 -2.81 -19.54
CA GLY A 554 1.89 -3.46 -18.25
C GLY A 554 2.69 -2.62 -17.26
N TRP A 555 2.51 -2.92 -15.98
CA TRP A 555 3.33 -2.40 -14.89
C TRP A 555 3.97 -3.52 -14.09
N MET A 556 5.28 -3.74 -14.24
CA MET A 556 5.99 -4.84 -13.55
C MET A 556 6.30 -4.48 -12.10
N CYS A 557 5.93 -5.40 -11.22
CA CYS A 557 6.19 -5.39 -9.78
C CYS A 557 6.96 -6.67 -9.42
N PRO A 558 8.27 -6.58 -9.12
CA PRO A 558 9.05 -7.74 -8.73
C PRO A 558 8.64 -8.17 -7.31
N ILE A 559 8.30 -9.44 -7.12
CA ILE A 559 7.98 -10.03 -5.81
C ILE A 559 9.09 -10.99 -5.41
N TYR A 560 9.74 -10.70 -4.28
CA TYR A 560 10.80 -11.55 -3.75
C TYR A 560 10.28 -12.97 -3.44
N LYS A 561 11.02 -13.99 -3.88
CA LYS A 561 10.71 -15.41 -3.65
C LYS A 561 11.55 -16.00 -2.52
N LYS A 562 12.87 -16.13 -2.73
CA LYS A 562 13.85 -16.74 -1.81
C LYS A 562 15.29 -16.42 -2.26
N LYS A 563 16.31 -16.65 -1.41
CA LYS A 563 17.76 -16.43 -1.64
C LYS A 563 18.23 -14.95 -1.56
N ASP A 564 19.30 -14.57 -2.24
CA ASP A 564 19.86 -13.22 -2.16
C ASP A 564 18.89 -12.19 -2.76
N LYS A 565 18.54 -11.17 -1.97
CA LYS A 565 17.68 -10.04 -2.36
C LYS A 565 18.36 -9.08 -3.34
N SER A 566 19.67 -9.19 -3.50
CA SER A 566 20.42 -8.39 -4.48
C SER A 566 20.33 -8.97 -5.88
N ASP A 567 19.86 -10.20 -6.05
CA ASP A 567 19.80 -10.86 -7.36
C ASP A 567 18.36 -10.85 -7.91
N ILE A 568 18.17 -10.25 -9.08
CA ILE A 568 16.88 -10.12 -9.74
C ILE A 568 16.27 -11.48 -10.13
N ALA A 569 17.08 -12.52 -10.34
CA ALA A 569 16.61 -13.86 -10.66
C ALA A 569 15.74 -14.47 -9.54
N ASN A 570 15.94 -13.98 -8.31
CA ASN A 570 15.21 -14.40 -7.10
C ASN A 570 13.86 -13.69 -6.91
N TYR A 571 13.46 -12.85 -7.88
CA TYR A 571 12.18 -12.15 -7.90
C TYR A 571 11.28 -12.69 -9.01
N ARG A 572 9.96 -12.67 -8.74
CA ARG A 572 8.92 -12.96 -9.74
C ARG A 572 8.41 -11.65 -10.35
N PRO A 573 8.48 -11.46 -11.67
CA PRO A 573 7.92 -10.27 -12.31
C PRO A 573 6.39 -10.39 -12.35
N ILE A 574 5.67 -9.62 -11.53
CA ILE A 574 4.21 -9.57 -11.61
C ILE A 574 3.80 -8.34 -12.40
N THR A 575 3.20 -8.54 -13.56
CA THR A 575 2.72 -7.45 -14.41
C THR A 575 1.27 -7.08 -14.08
N LEU A 576 1.06 -5.85 -13.63
CA LEU A 576 -0.27 -5.30 -13.36
C LEU A 576 -0.84 -4.68 -14.64
N LEU A 577 -1.84 -5.34 -15.21
CA LEU A 577 -2.53 -4.92 -16.43
C LEU A 577 -3.80 -4.11 -16.12
N ASN A 578 -4.23 -3.29 -17.08
CA ASN A 578 -5.45 -2.49 -16.98
C ASN A 578 -6.69 -3.39 -16.83
N THR A 579 -7.73 -2.89 -16.19
CA THR A 579 -8.93 -3.70 -15.89
C THR A 579 -9.75 -4.01 -17.12
N ASP A 580 -9.74 -3.15 -18.13
CA ASP A 580 -10.33 -3.39 -19.45
C ASP A 580 -9.57 -4.46 -20.24
N TYR A 581 -8.24 -4.44 -20.26
CA TYR A 581 -7.43 -5.54 -20.81
C TYR A 581 -7.78 -6.89 -20.16
N LYS A 582 -7.89 -6.90 -18.83
CA LYS A 582 -8.27 -8.10 -18.07
C LYS A 582 -9.71 -8.53 -18.34
N LEU A 583 -10.58 -7.59 -18.67
CA LEU A 583 -11.96 -7.88 -19.03
C LEU A 583 -12.04 -8.53 -20.42
N PHE A 584 -11.27 -8.01 -21.39
CA PHE A 584 -11.15 -8.59 -22.73
C PHE A 584 -10.63 -10.01 -22.69
N THR A 585 -9.48 -10.23 -22.05
CA THR A 585 -8.89 -11.57 -21.91
C THR A 585 -9.79 -12.53 -21.15
N LYS A 586 -10.59 -12.05 -20.19
CA LYS A 586 -11.60 -12.87 -19.51
C LYS A 586 -12.75 -13.27 -20.44
N ALA A 587 -13.23 -12.38 -21.30
CA ALA A 587 -14.23 -12.71 -22.32
C ALA A 587 -13.72 -13.77 -23.31
N LEU A 588 -12.48 -13.61 -23.80
CA LEU A 588 -11.81 -14.63 -24.65
C LEU A 588 -11.66 -15.98 -23.94
N VAL A 589 -11.26 -15.99 -22.67
CA VAL A 589 -11.16 -17.22 -21.87
C VAL A 589 -12.54 -17.87 -21.70
N MET A 590 -13.60 -17.10 -21.52
CA MET A 590 -14.96 -17.65 -21.41
C MET A 590 -15.41 -18.34 -22.70
N GLN A 591 -15.06 -17.80 -23.87
CA GLN A 591 -15.30 -18.48 -25.14
C GLN A 591 -14.47 -19.78 -25.24
N LEU A 592 -13.19 -19.76 -24.85
CA LEU A 592 -12.27 -20.91 -24.89
C LEU A 592 -12.67 -22.05 -23.94
N VAL A 593 -13.19 -21.73 -22.75
CA VAL A 593 -13.51 -22.74 -21.73
C VAL A 593 -14.57 -23.73 -22.21
N HIS A 594 -15.47 -23.34 -23.12
CA HIS A 594 -16.48 -24.26 -23.67
C HIS A 594 -15.88 -25.43 -24.49
N THR A 595 -14.64 -25.28 -24.98
CA THR A 595 -13.96 -26.28 -25.83
C THR A 595 -12.66 -26.81 -25.27
N ILE A 596 -12.25 -26.38 -24.07
CA ILE A 596 -10.94 -26.71 -23.53
C ILE A 596 -10.82 -28.17 -23.06
N HIS A 597 -11.92 -28.80 -22.66
CA HIS A 597 -11.90 -30.14 -22.05
C HIS A 597 -11.44 -31.26 -23.00
N PRO A 598 -11.92 -31.35 -24.25
CA PRO A 598 -11.42 -32.32 -25.23
C PRO A 598 -9.95 -32.11 -25.60
N MET A 599 -9.48 -30.86 -25.59
CA MET A 599 -8.11 -30.52 -25.99
C MET A 599 -7.05 -30.94 -24.97
N ILE A 600 -7.42 -30.96 -23.69
CA ILE A 600 -6.47 -31.10 -22.59
C ILE A 600 -6.65 -32.46 -21.91
N HIS A 601 -5.56 -33.25 -21.88
CA HIS A 601 -5.52 -34.57 -21.25
C HIS A 601 -6.10 -34.57 -19.83
N LEU A 602 -6.80 -35.64 -19.42
CA LEU A 602 -7.51 -35.73 -18.14
C LEU A 602 -6.59 -35.52 -16.92
N ASN A 603 -5.33 -35.96 -17.02
CA ASN A 603 -4.33 -35.82 -15.95
C ASN A 603 -3.85 -34.37 -15.74
N GLN A 604 -4.18 -33.43 -16.64
CA GLN A 604 -3.93 -32.01 -16.42
C GLN A 604 -5.06 -31.41 -15.60
N ALA A 605 -4.84 -31.32 -14.28
CA ALA A 605 -5.81 -30.70 -13.36
C ALA A 605 -5.65 -29.17 -13.25
N GLY A 606 -4.43 -28.66 -13.38
CA GLY A 606 -4.15 -27.23 -13.19
C GLY A 606 -4.83 -26.35 -14.24
N PHE A 607 -5.51 -25.30 -13.77
CA PHE A 607 -6.12 -24.23 -14.58
C PHE A 607 -7.29 -24.62 -15.48
N ILE A 608 -7.82 -25.85 -15.37
CA ILE A 608 -9.00 -26.29 -16.12
C ILE A 608 -10.24 -26.24 -15.19
N PRO A 609 -11.30 -25.51 -15.57
CA PRO A 609 -12.55 -25.48 -14.79
C PRO A 609 -13.09 -26.90 -14.54
N GLY A 610 -13.60 -27.16 -13.33
CA GLY A 610 -14.17 -28.46 -12.98
C GLY A 610 -13.17 -29.59 -12.71
N ARG A 611 -11.85 -29.35 -12.82
CA ARG A 611 -10.81 -30.32 -12.41
C ARG A 611 -10.15 -29.90 -11.09
N SER A 612 -9.87 -30.86 -10.22
CA SER A 612 -9.26 -30.62 -8.91
C SER A 612 -7.85 -31.20 -8.83
N ILE A 613 -6.95 -30.51 -8.13
CA ILE A 613 -5.65 -31.07 -7.76
C ILE A 613 -5.81 -32.29 -6.84
N PHE A 614 -6.92 -32.37 -6.12
CA PHE A 614 -7.24 -33.48 -5.23
C PHE A 614 -7.31 -34.81 -5.99
N ASP A 615 -7.89 -34.81 -7.19
CA ASP A 615 -8.03 -36.00 -8.02
C ASP A 615 -6.65 -36.56 -8.41
N GLN A 616 -5.69 -35.68 -8.71
CA GLN A 616 -4.31 -36.07 -9.05
C GLN A 616 -3.54 -36.58 -7.83
N THR A 617 -3.74 -35.99 -6.65
CA THR A 617 -3.13 -36.50 -5.42
C THR A 617 -3.68 -37.88 -5.05
N CYS A 618 -4.98 -38.10 -5.23
CA CYS A 618 -5.60 -39.41 -5.03
C CYS A 618 -5.10 -40.44 -6.04
N LEU A 619 -4.97 -40.06 -7.32
CA LEU A 619 -4.41 -40.94 -8.35
C LEU A 619 -2.98 -41.34 -8.03
N ALA A 620 -2.12 -40.39 -7.65
CA ALA A 620 -0.75 -40.68 -7.25
C ALA A 620 -0.69 -41.64 -6.06
N GLN A 621 -1.54 -41.44 -5.05
CA GLN A 621 -1.62 -42.35 -3.90
C GLN A 621 -2.12 -43.75 -4.31
N ALA A 622 -3.12 -43.82 -5.19
CA ALA A 622 -3.64 -45.09 -5.70
C ALA A 622 -2.58 -45.86 -6.49
N MET A 623 -1.75 -45.17 -7.28
CA MET A 623 -0.62 -45.78 -8.00
C MET A 623 0.44 -46.34 -7.05
N ILE A 624 0.77 -45.60 -5.97
CA ILE A 624 1.70 -46.09 -4.93
C ILE A 624 1.14 -47.34 -4.26
N ASN A 625 -0.12 -47.28 -3.80
CA ASN A 625 -0.77 -48.42 -3.14
C ASN A 625 -0.89 -49.64 -4.06
N PHE A 626 -1.14 -49.42 -5.36
CA PHE A 626 -1.21 -50.49 -6.35
C PHE A 626 0.14 -51.16 -6.54
N ALA A 627 1.22 -50.37 -6.67
CA ALA A 627 2.58 -50.90 -6.78
C ALA A 627 2.96 -51.71 -5.53
N GLU A 628 2.63 -51.21 -4.33
CA GLU A 628 2.82 -51.95 -3.07
C GLU A 628 2.02 -53.27 -3.03
N ALA A 629 0.76 -53.26 -3.49
CA ALA A 629 -0.10 -54.44 -3.49
C ALA A 629 0.34 -55.50 -4.51
N MET A 630 0.96 -55.08 -5.62
CA MET A 630 1.46 -55.97 -6.67
C MET A 630 2.94 -56.35 -6.51
N ASP A 631 3.62 -55.85 -5.47
CA ASP A 631 5.07 -55.98 -5.26
C ASP A 631 5.88 -55.49 -6.49
N GLU A 632 5.38 -54.44 -7.14
CA GLU A 632 6.03 -53.81 -8.29
C GLU A 632 6.89 -52.62 -7.84
N ASN A 633 8.14 -52.58 -8.30
CA ASN A 633 9.01 -51.43 -8.06
C ASN A 633 8.63 -50.26 -8.97
N GLY A 634 8.51 -49.06 -8.41
CA GLY A 634 8.19 -47.84 -9.13
C GLY A 634 9.09 -46.66 -8.76
N VAL A 635 9.15 -45.66 -9.65
CA VAL A 635 9.89 -44.40 -9.42
C VAL A 635 8.96 -43.22 -9.69
N ILE A 636 8.96 -42.25 -8.78
CA ILE A 636 8.28 -40.96 -8.98
C ILE A 636 9.30 -39.94 -9.49
N VAL A 637 9.06 -39.41 -10.68
CA VAL A 637 9.89 -38.35 -11.27
C VAL A 637 9.18 -37.01 -11.10
N ALA A 638 9.69 -36.17 -10.19
CA ALA A 638 9.16 -34.84 -9.95
C ALA A 638 9.88 -33.81 -10.83
N LEU A 639 9.16 -33.24 -11.80
CA LEU A 639 9.68 -32.24 -12.74
C LEU A 639 9.06 -30.87 -12.47
N ASP A 640 9.87 -29.81 -12.48
CA ASP A 640 9.42 -28.42 -12.41
C ASP A 640 10.10 -27.60 -13.50
N GLN A 641 9.36 -26.67 -14.10
CA GLN A 641 9.85 -25.83 -15.19
C GLN A 641 10.38 -24.50 -14.63
N GLU A 642 11.64 -24.19 -14.90
CA GLU A 642 12.23 -22.92 -14.49
C GLU A 642 11.55 -21.76 -15.24
N LYS A 643 10.95 -20.82 -14.49
CA LYS A 643 10.34 -19.60 -15.06
C LYS A 643 9.38 -19.90 -16.22
N ALA A 644 8.54 -20.92 -16.02
CA ALA A 644 7.68 -21.51 -17.05
C ALA A 644 6.86 -20.53 -17.90
N TYR A 645 6.44 -19.39 -17.36
CA TYR A 645 5.70 -18.37 -18.12
C TYR A 645 6.62 -17.39 -18.86
N ASP A 646 7.77 -17.04 -18.28
CA ASP A 646 8.69 -16.06 -18.84
C ASP A 646 9.53 -16.63 -19.99
N LYS A 647 9.69 -17.97 -20.04
CA LYS A 647 10.49 -18.70 -21.05
C LYS A 647 9.68 -19.29 -22.21
N VAL A 648 8.38 -19.00 -22.32
CA VAL A 648 7.56 -19.53 -23.43
C VAL A 648 7.93 -18.83 -24.74
N ASP A 649 8.38 -19.61 -25.73
CA ASP A 649 8.53 -19.12 -27.09
C ASP A 649 7.16 -18.87 -27.74
N HIS A 650 6.93 -17.64 -28.20
CA HIS A 650 5.65 -17.25 -28.77
C HIS A 650 5.40 -17.94 -30.12
N ALA A 651 6.43 -18.15 -30.95
CA ALA A 651 6.26 -18.81 -32.24
C ALA A 651 5.79 -20.27 -32.08
N TYR A 652 6.34 -20.99 -31.10
CA TYR A 652 5.90 -22.32 -30.69
C TYR A 652 4.46 -22.31 -30.15
N LEU A 653 4.09 -21.32 -29.35
CA LEU A 653 2.73 -21.16 -28.83
C LEU A 653 1.71 -21.02 -29.98
N TRP A 654 1.99 -20.17 -30.98
CA TRP A 654 1.10 -19.98 -32.13
C TRP A 654 0.91 -21.25 -32.96
N GLN A 655 2.00 -21.99 -33.22
CA GLN A 655 1.93 -23.27 -33.94
C GLN A 655 1.15 -24.32 -33.13
N THR A 656 1.29 -24.32 -31.80
CA THR A 656 0.55 -25.21 -30.91
C THR A 656 -0.96 -24.92 -30.97
N LEU A 657 -1.38 -23.65 -30.92
CA LEU A 657 -2.79 -23.28 -31.03
C LEU A 657 -3.39 -23.67 -32.39
N LYS A 658 -2.64 -23.48 -33.48
CA LYS A 658 -3.04 -23.95 -34.82
C LYS A 658 -3.22 -25.46 -34.86
N ARG A 659 -2.31 -26.20 -34.21
CA ARG A 659 -2.36 -27.66 -34.18
C ARG A 659 -3.55 -28.23 -33.38
N TYR A 660 -4.03 -27.49 -32.40
CA TYR A 660 -5.28 -27.77 -31.69
C TYR A 660 -6.54 -27.43 -32.50
N ASN A 661 -6.39 -26.87 -33.70
CA ASN A 661 -7.46 -26.42 -34.59
C ASN A 661 -8.29 -25.26 -34.02
N LEU A 662 -7.62 -24.29 -33.39
CA LEU A 662 -8.26 -23.01 -33.04
C LEU A 662 -8.35 -22.12 -34.28
N PRO A 663 -9.44 -21.33 -34.45
CA PRO A 663 -9.59 -20.45 -35.60
C PRO A 663 -8.48 -19.39 -35.67
N ASP A 664 -8.04 -19.05 -36.88
CA ASP A 664 -6.98 -18.06 -37.07
C ASP A 664 -7.39 -16.68 -36.53
N GLU A 665 -8.69 -16.33 -36.53
CA GLU A 665 -9.24 -15.11 -35.91
C GLU A 665 -8.88 -15.02 -34.43
N PHE A 666 -9.07 -16.12 -33.69
CA PHE A 666 -8.75 -16.20 -32.27
C PHE A 666 -7.24 -16.09 -32.06
N ILE A 667 -6.46 -16.82 -32.86
CA ILE A 667 -4.99 -16.81 -32.76
C ILE A 667 -4.45 -15.41 -33.05
N ARG A 668 -4.90 -14.74 -34.12
CA ARG A 668 -4.52 -13.35 -34.45
C ARG A 668 -4.84 -12.38 -33.32
N THR A 669 -6.03 -12.52 -32.73
CA THR A 669 -6.42 -11.70 -31.57
C THR A 669 -5.44 -11.87 -30.42
N VAL A 670 -5.09 -13.12 -30.05
CA VAL A 670 -4.13 -13.40 -28.98
C VAL A 670 -2.73 -12.89 -29.36
N CYS A 671 -2.25 -13.12 -30.59
CA CYS A 671 -0.96 -12.60 -31.07
C CYS A 671 -0.84 -11.09 -30.87
N SER A 672 -1.87 -10.33 -31.25
CA SER A 672 -1.88 -8.86 -31.16
C SER A 672 -1.72 -8.34 -29.73
N LEU A 673 -2.18 -9.10 -28.72
CA LEU A 673 -2.01 -8.77 -27.31
C LEU A 673 -0.56 -8.92 -26.86
N TYR A 674 0.18 -9.88 -27.41
CA TYR A 674 1.59 -10.13 -27.09
C TYR A 674 2.53 -9.20 -27.86
N GLU A 675 2.28 -8.98 -29.15
CA GLU A 675 3.14 -8.15 -30.01
C GLU A 675 3.22 -6.68 -29.56
N THR A 676 2.12 -6.16 -29.03
CA THR A 676 2.04 -4.78 -28.54
C THR A 676 2.32 -4.66 -27.04
N ALA A 677 2.48 -5.78 -26.33
CA ALA A 677 2.74 -5.76 -24.90
C ALA A 677 4.11 -5.17 -24.62
N TYR A 678 4.13 -4.06 -23.89
CA TYR A 678 5.34 -3.54 -23.30
C TYR A 678 5.10 -3.17 -21.84
N THR A 679 6.14 -3.35 -21.04
CA THR A 679 6.07 -3.08 -19.61
C THR A 679 6.89 -1.84 -19.28
N LYS A 680 6.27 -0.86 -18.61
CA LYS A 680 7.05 0.20 -17.98
C LYS A 680 7.73 -0.37 -16.74
N SER A 681 9.05 -0.55 -16.81
CA SER A 681 9.87 -0.86 -15.63
C SER A 681 9.87 0.37 -14.73
N CYS A 682 9.21 0.23 -13.58
CA CYS A 682 9.05 1.38 -12.73
C CYS A 682 10.25 1.56 -11.80
N HIS A 683 11.00 2.65 -12.01
CA HIS A 683 11.95 3.21 -11.06
C HIS A 683 11.35 3.45 -9.65
N GLN A 684 10.03 3.46 -9.52
CA GLN A 684 9.29 3.78 -8.29
C GLN A 684 8.87 2.54 -7.50
N TRP A 685 9.10 1.31 -7.99
CA TRP A 685 8.61 0.07 -7.38
C TRP A 685 9.64 -0.93 -6.90
N LEU A 686 10.94 -0.65 -7.05
CA LEU A 686 11.93 -1.34 -6.21
C LEU A 686 11.65 -1.10 -4.70
N LEU A 687 10.71 -0.21 -4.34
CA LEU A 687 10.49 0.23 -2.97
C LEU A 687 9.03 0.38 -2.47
N GLN A 688 7.97 0.45 -3.31
CA GLN A 688 6.59 0.57 -2.80
C GLN A 688 5.47 0.06 -3.74
N PRO A 689 5.01 -1.21 -3.59
CA PRO A 689 3.73 -1.55 -2.97
C PRO A 689 2.40 -0.78 -3.05
N ALA A 690 2.04 0.15 -3.95
CA ALA A 690 0.70 0.81 -4.05
C ALA A 690 -0.20 0.66 -2.79
N LEU A 691 -0.04 1.55 -1.81
CA LEU A 691 -1.24 1.99 -1.13
C LEU A 691 -1.89 3.03 -2.06
N PRO A 692 -3.22 2.99 -2.24
CA PRO A 692 -3.89 4.03 -3.00
C PRO A 692 -3.53 5.41 -2.47
N ARG A 693 -3.33 6.36 -3.38
CA ARG A 693 -2.91 7.76 -3.13
C ARG A 693 -3.94 8.61 -2.36
N HIS A 694 -4.82 8.01 -1.55
CA HIS A 694 -6.01 8.68 -1.00
C HIS A 694 -5.71 9.79 0.01
N LEU A 695 -4.44 10.02 0.38
CA LEU A 695 -4.07 10.94 1.46
C LEU A 695 -2.78 11.75 1.17
N ARG A 696 -2.36 11.94 -0.09
CA ARG A 696 -1.32 12.94 -0.41
C ARG A 696 -1.88 14.06 -1.26
N CYS A 697 -1.88 15.26 -0.69
CA CYS A 697 -1.78 16.50 -1.46
C CYS A 697 -0.45 16.48 -2.25
N PRO A 698 -0.39 17.08 -3.45
CA PRO A 698 0.90 17.47 -4.01
C PRO A 698 1.53 18.50 -3.07
N ALA A 699 2.76 18.25 -2.61
CA ALA A 699 3.64 19.39 -2.34
C ALA A 699 3.88 20.07 -3.69
N GLY A 700 3.78 21.41 -3.70
CA GLY A 700 3.93 22.25 -4.89
C GLY A 700 5.15 21.95 -5.72
#